data_AF-A0A090LFJ3-F1
#
_entry.id   AF-A0A090LFJ3-F1
#
_cell.length_a   1.000
_cell.length_b   1.000
_cell.length_c   1.000
_cell.angle_alpha   90.00
_cell.angle_beta   90.00
_cell.angle_gamma   90.00
#
_symmetry.space_group_name_H-M   'P 1'
#
loop_
_entity.id
_entity.type
_entity.pdbx_description
1 polymer ?
#
loop_
_entity_poly.entity_id
_entity_poly.type
_entity_poly.pdbx_seq_one_letter_code
_entity_poly.pdbx_strand_id
1 'polypeptide(L)'
;MDNLNLRHKQVVVSDSSITRFVHSNDDGDSPAYYKFLINDDTSIIIGGRNVMYNLSMPDMNVNEKIEWSPQKGNIDECIMKGKRKFECANFVRAAIQESSGRIILCGTHAYSPKCRRFDAREKFEKAREIRQDFDGQAIVPFSPIDNATAVFVQEVNALFTGTVSDFDGTDPLIFRKKFETEGPLRTPKDDYKVIDDAQFVRSFSYGDYIYFFFRELAAEARDNNNEKQIYSRIGRVCKTDNGGSGPLRERWTTFTKVRLNCSLPGTSPFYFNEIQSVTEPSYNNDHNSDIIYATFSTPYTSVHMSAVCAYKMKDIEDIFDNSFFKYQPTSDSAWRPYFKINKNNRPGQCNQDLSKTNDISFVVRNPLLYDTVKPIYNKPIFAHGPDKFTISSIAIAPQVKTVNIGSKDVIYLGTDDGKILKIIDIGDRKQMTVFIQTSKVFLPNEPVTFLKVINNALFALSNEIAVSLPLYNCDQAKSCAECVRLQDPHCVWDTNTDMCLGYDKKNIKTVVQSVSSGFSEICPNGHLLQEELYAISDSGDKTLEEIIIKTSGYSFINIFIIGITTFIIALILGFVIGYYVSQRHEKSNYNSQHSSVSSSGGCSSDYDSYGRARLTKHDGLAGSKMDHIYSSGPGTKNMDAVSLILNMNQNAAAMPMLGTYTQVQSGATTPRIDKNVMNCTLPRDYKVKKVYL
;
A
#
# COMPACT_ATOMS: atom_id res chain seq x y z
N MET A 1 -5.97 16.48 22.64
CA MET A 1 -5.31 15.74 21.54
C MET A 1 -4.53 16.73 20.65
N ASP A 2 -3.56 17.46 21.22
CA ASP A 2 -3.36 18.87 20.82
C ASP A 2 -1.95 19.15 20.30
N ASN A 3 -1.76 19.05 18.98
CA ASN A 3 -0.76 19.79 18.18
C ASN A 3 -0.86 19.47 16.68
N LEU A 4 -2.09 19.45 16.13
CA LEU A 4 -2.35 19.26 14.69
C LEU A 4 -2.80 20.54 13.97
N ASN A 5 -2.52 21.71 14.55
CA ASN A 5 -2.68 23.01 13.88
C ASN A 5 -1.62 23.20 12.79
N LEU A 6 -1.88 22.61 11.62
CA LEU A 6 -1.14 22.81 10.38
C LEU A 6 -1.21 24.28 9.95
N ARG A 7 -0.26 25.10 10.41
CA ARG A 7 -0.06 26.48 9.94
C ARG A 7 0.08 26.47 8.42
N HIS A 8 -0.70 27.31 7.72
CA HIS A 8 -0.62 27.43 6.26
C HIS A 8 0.70 28.09 5.82
N LYS A 9 1.77 27.29 5.66
CA LYS A 9 2.94 27.67 4.87
C LYS A 9 2.74 27.25 3.41
N GLN A 10 1.88 27.99 2.72
CA GLN A 10 1.62 27.76 1.30
C GLN A 10 2.65 28.52 0.44
N VAL A 11 3.91 28.07 0.49
CA VAL A 11 4.93 28.44 -0.51
C VAL A 11 4.57 27.72 -1.80
N VAL A 12 3.89 28.43 -2.71
CA VAL A 12 3.70 27.96 -4.08
C VAL A 12 4.98 28.24 -4.85
N VAL A 13 5.76 27.18 -5.12
CA VAL A 13 6.87 27.23 -6.09
C VAL A 13 6.34 27.79 -7.41
N SER A 14 6.99 28.82 -7.94
CA SER A 14 6.54 29.48 -9.17
C SER A 14 6.79 28.57 -10.37
N ASP A 15 5.80 28.47 -11.28
CA ASP A 15 5.91 27.67 -12.52
C ASP A 15 7.17 27.98 -13.34
N SER A 16 7.66 29.23 -13.28
CA SER A 16 8.93 29.67 -13.88
C SER A 16 10.19 28.94 -13.38
N SER A 17 10.07 28.14 -12.32
CA SER A 17 11.16 27.32 -11.74
C SER A 17 10.91 25.81 -11.87
N ILE A 18 9.88 25.40 -12.62
CA ILE A 18 9.54 23.99 -12.87
C ILE A 18 9.83 23.69 -14.35
N THR A 19 10.87 22.90 -14.62
CA THR A 19 11.15 22.44 -15.98
C THR A 19 10.24 21.25 -16.31
N ARG A 20 9.47 21.34 -17.40
CA ARG A 20 8.42 20.37 -17.76
C ARG A 20 8.72 19.67 -19.08
N PHE A 21 8.59 18.35 -19.11
CA PHE A 21 8.62 17.52 -20.31
C PHE A 21 7.25 16.85 -20.53
N VAL A 22 6.70 17.03 -21.73
CA VAL A 22 5.45 16.44 -22.20
C VAL A 22 5.71 15.91 -23.62
N HIS A 23 5.22 14.72 -23.94
CA HIS A 23 5.38 14.16 -25.29
C HIS A 23 4.29 14.72 -26.21
N SER A 24 4.69 15.31 -27.33
CA SER A 24 3.81 15.55 -28.48
C SER A 24 3.37 14.22 -29.10
N ASN A 25 2.25 13.67 -28.64
CA ASN A 25 1.59 12.50 -29.23
C ASN A 25 1.04 12.87 -30.63
N ASP A 26 1.56 12.26 -31.71
CA ASP A 26 1.00 12.42 -33.06
C ASP A 26 -0.43 11.86 -33.20
N ASP A 27 -0.80 10.90 -32.37
CA ASP A 27 -2.07 10.13 -32.43
C ASP A 27 -3.24 10.80 -31.67
N GLY A 28 -2.96 11.88 -30.92
CA GLY A 28 -3.93 12.65 -30.12
C GLY A 28 -4.40 11.99 -28.82
N ASP A 29 -4.52 12.79 -27.75
CA ASP A 29 -5.26 12.56 -26.49
C ASP A 29 -5.09 11.19 -25.77
N SER A 30 -4.05 10.44 -26.13
CA SER A 30 -3.82 9.07 -25.66
C SER A 30 -2.80 9.05 -24.52
N PRO A 31 -3.13 8.49 -23.34
CA PRO A 31 -2.27 8.58 -22.17
C PRO A 31 -0.89 7.94 -22.41
N ALA A 32 0.14 8.63 -21.95
CA ALA A 32 1.53 8.18 -22.05
C ALA A 32 1.86 7.09 -21.01
N TYR A 33 1.20 7.14 -19.85
CA TYR A 33 1.47 6.35 -18.63
C TYR A 33 2.97 6.17 -18.35
N TYR A 34 3.66 7.28 -18.11
CA TYR A 34 5.10 7.26 -17.84
C TYR A 34 5.49 6.42 -16.62
N LYS A 35 6.65 5.78 -16.70
CA LYS A 35 7.26 5.00 -15.63
C LYS A 35 8.77 5.31 -15.59
N PHE A 36 9.28 5.68 -14.43
CA PHE A 36 10.72 5.73 -14.18
C PHE A 36 11.31 4.31 -14.31
N LEU A 37 12.39 4.16 -15.07
CA LEU A 37 13.03 2.87 -15.30
C LEU A 37 14.37 2.78 -14.57
N ILE A 38 15.33 3.64 -14.94
CA ILE A 38 16.69 3.73 -14.37
C ILE A 38 17.19 5.19 -14.43
N ASN A 39 18.26 5.50 -13.72
CA ASN A 39 19.00 6.77 -13.85
C ASN A 39 20.50 6.51 -13.83
N ASP A 40 21.24 7.36 -14.54
CA ASP A 40 22.67 7.58 -14.34
C ASP A 40 22.86 8.77 -13.37
N ASP A 41 24.09 9.24 -13.16
CA ASP A 41 24.34 10.46 -12.40
C ASP A 41 23.72 11.71 -13.07
N THR A 42 23.84 11.84 -14.40
CA THR A 42 23.46 13.05 -15.15
C THR A 42 22.17 12.92 -15.96
N SER A 43 21.61 11.71 -16.06
CA SER A 43 20.50 11.40 -16.96
C SER A 43 19.46 10.48 -16.31
N ILE A 44 18.21 10.60 -16.74
CA ILE A 44 17.10 9.73 -16.32
C ILE A 44 16.50 9.03 -17.53
N ILE A 45 16.12 7.76 -17.36
CA ILE A 45 15.46 6.97 -18.39
C ILE A 45 14.02 6.67 -17.96
N ILE A 46 13.07 7.17 -18.75
CA ILE A 46 11.63 6.97 -18.55
C ILE A 46 11.03 6.17 -19.72
N GLY A 47 10.14 5.25 -19.39
CA GLY A 47 9.33 4.50 -20.35
C GLY A 47 7.93 5.09 -20.47
N GLY A 48 7.36 5.08 -21.66
CA GLY A 48 5.98 5.52 -21.92
C GLY A 48 5.33 4.75 -23.07
N ARG A 49 4.28 5.33 -23.65
CA ARG A 49 3.54 4.81 -24.80
C ARG A 49 4.44 4.67 -26.04
N ASN A 50 4.71 3.44 -26.44
CA ASN A 50 5.53 3.05 -27.61
C ASN A 50 6.97 3.59 -27.60
N VAL A 51 7.48 4.11 -26.49
CA VAL A 51 8.72 4.89 -26.46
C VAL A 51 9.47 4.79 -25.14
N MET A 52 10.80 4.90 -25.22
CA MET A 52 11.69 5.19 -24.10
C MET A 52 12.42 6.51 -24.37
N TYR A 53 12.56 7.36 -23.35
CA TYR A 53 13.32 8.62 -23.41
C TYR A 53 14.47 8.59 -22.39
N ASN A 54 15.66 9.03 -22.82
CA ASN A 54 16.73 9.49 -21.94
C ASN A 54 16.67 11.03 -21.88
N LEU A 55 16.49 11.59 -20.67
CA LEU A 55 16.42 13.03 -20.43
C LEU A 55 17.59 13.51 -19.56
N SER A 56 18.14 14.68 -19.85
CA SER A 56 19.17 15.33 -19.03
C SER A 56 18.59 15.88 -17.72
N MET A 57 19.30 15.77 -16.61
CA MET A 57 18.95 16.47 -15.35
C MET A 57 19.92 17.65 -15.11
N PRO A 58 19.42 18.85 -14.75
CA PRO A 58 18.03 19.18 -14.39
C PRO A 58 17.15 19.66 -15.56
N ASP A 59 17.72 19.87 -16.76
CA ASP A 59 17.09 20.64 -17.84
C ASP A 59 16.03 19.90 -18.67
N MET A 60 15.81 18.61 -18.43
CA MET A 60 14.82 17.76 -19.08
C MET A 60 14.94 17.65 -20.62
N ASN A 61 16.09 17.99 -21.21
CA ASN A 61 16.33 17.86 -22.65
C ASN A 61 16.44 16.38 -23.05
N VAL A 62 15.91 16.02 -24.22
CA VAL A 62 15.99 14.65 -24.74
C VAL A 62 17.40 14.37 -25.27
N ASN A 63 18.17 13.55 -24.55
CA ASN A 63 19.46 13.04 -25.00
C ASN A 63 19.28 11.91 -26.03
N GLU A 64 18.27 11.06 -25.82
CA GLU A 64 17.98 9.90 -26.66
C GLU A 64 16.48 9.56 -26.63
N LYS A 65 15.99 9.01 -27.75
CA LYS A 65 14.65 8.40 -27.90
C LYS A 65 14.85 7.01 -28.49
N ILE A 66 14.09 6.01 -28.02
CA ILE A 66 13.94 4.72 -28.70
C ILE A 66 12.45 4.46 -28.90
N GLU A 67 12.02 4.34 -30.15
CA GLU A 67 10.66 3.94 -30.51
C GLU A 67 10.53 2.41 -30.59
N TRP A 68 9.46 1.89 -30.00
CA TRP A 68 9.18 0.44 -29.93
C TRP A 68 7.67 0.18 -29.93
N SER A 69 7.00 0.54 -31.02
CA SER A 69 5.58 0.22 -31.25
C SER A 69 5.34 -1.29 -31.44
N PRO A 70 4.16 -1.81 -31.04
CA PRO A 70 3.75 -3.18 -31.35
C PRO A 70 3.41 -3.36 -32.83
N GLN A 71 3.56 -4.58 -33.34
CA GLN A 71 3.13 -4.90 -34.71
C GLN A 71 1.61 -4.85 -34.83
N LYS A 72 1.08 -4.48 -36.01
CA LYS A 72 -0.37 -4.32 -36.21
C LYS A 72 -1.17 -5.56 -35.79
N GLY A 73 -0.70 -6.77 -36.11
CA GLY A 73 -1.38 -8.02 -35.70
C GLY A 73 -1.55 -8.15 -34.18
N ASN A 74 -0.60 -7.67 -33.38
CA ASN A 74 -0.69 -7.68 -31.91
C ASN A 74 -1.71 -6.64 -31.41
N ILE A 75 -1.82 -5.49 -32.08
CA ILE A 75 -2.83 -4.46 -31.80
C ILE A 75 -4.23 -5.00 -32.13
N ASP A 76 -4.39 -5.59 -33.32
CA ASP A 76 -5.65 -6.18 -33.77
C ASP A 76 -6.07 -7.35 -32.83
N GLU A 77 -5.14 -8.20 -32.39
CA GLU A 77 -5.39 -9.27 -31.40
C GLU A 77 -5.81 -8.71 -30.03
N CYS A 78 -5.14 -7.66 -29.54
CA CYS A 78 -5.47 -6.99 -28.29
C CYS A 78 -6.89 -6.39 -28.31
N ILE A 79 -7.31 -5.79 -29.43
CA ILE A 79 -8.65 -5.26 -29.63
C ILE A 79 -9.67 -6.41 -29.73
N MET A 80 -9.35 -7.52 -30.41
CA MET A 80 -10.20 -8.72 -30.44
C MET A 80 -10.38 -9.38 -29.06
N LYS A 81 -9.43 -9.19 -28.13
CA LYS A 81 -9.57 -9.58 -26.71
C LYS A 81 -10.35 -8.56 -25.86
N GLY A 82 -10.96 -7.55 -26.47
CA GLY A 82 -11.87 -6.60 -25.80
C GLY A 82 -11.20 -5.44 -25.06
N LYS A 83 -9.89 -5.22 -25.22
CA LYS A 83 -9.20 -4.03 -24.69
C LYS A 83 -9.42 -2.83 -25.62
N ARG A 84 -9.38 -1.61 -25.07
CA ARG A 84 -9.62 -0.36 -25.82
C ARG A 84 -8.40 -0.04 -26.71
N LYS A 85 -8.64 0.61 -27.86
CA LYS A 85 -7.58 0.98 -28.83
C LYS A 85 -6.38 1.69 -28.17
N PHE A 86 -6.61 2.57 -27.18
CA PHE A 86 -5.52 3.27 -26.49
C PHE A 86 -4.70 2.37 -25.56
N GLU A 87 -5.29 1.31 -24.99
CA GLU A 87 -4.60 0.34 -24.12
C GLU A 87 -3.74 -0.63 -24.93
N CYS A 88 -4.08 -0.88 -26.20
CA CYS A 88 -3.36 -1.74 -27.14
C CYS A 88 -2.09 -1.11 -27.74
N ALA A 89 -1.29 -0.47 -26.87
CA ALA A 89 0.04 0.07 -27.18
C ALA A 89 1.13 -0.70 -26.41
N ASN A 90 2.40 -0.45 -26.73
CA ASN A 90 3.53 -0.97 -25.95
C ASN A 90 3.96 0.06 -24.89
N PHE A 91 3.50 -0.09 -23.66
CA PHE A 91 3.95 0.77 -22.57
C PHE A 91 5.24 0.18 -22.00
N VAL A 92 6.36 0.92 -22.13
CA VAL A 92 7.65 0.49 -21.57
C VAL A 92 7.57 0.58 -20.04
N ARG A 93 7.98 -0.49 -19.36
CA ARG A 93 7.74 -0.71 -17.92
C ARG A 93 8.96 -1.12 -17.11
N ALA A 94 10.01 -1.64 -17.76
CA ALA A 94 11.31 -1.88 -17.14
C ALA A 94 12.46 -1.60 -18.13
N ALA A 95 13.59 -1.12 -17.59
CA ALA A 95 14.89 -1.14 -18.25
C ALA A 95 15.88 -1.87 -17.33
N ILE A 96 16.78 -2.66 -17.91
CA ILE A 96 17.75 -3.49 -17.18
C ILE A 96 19.12 -3.30 -17.83
N GLN A 97 20.10 -2.84 -17.07
CA GLN A 97 21.48 -2.68 -17.54
C GLN A 97 22.26 -3.97 -17.26
N GLU A 98 22.57 -4.74 -18.30
CA GLU A 98 23.46 -5.91 -18.21
C GLU A 98 24.90 -5.43 -17.93
N SER A 99 25.68 -6.23 -17.19
CA SER A 99 27.13 -5.99 -16.97
C SER A 99 27.96 -5.98 -18.26
N SER A 100 27.37 -6.47 -19.37
CA SER A 100 27.92 -6.42 -20.73
C SER A 100 27.89 -5.01 -21.38
N GLY A 101 27.25 -4.02 -20.73
CA GLY A 101 26.98 -2.70 -21.32
C GLY A 101 25.76 -2.68 -22.25
N ARG A 102 24.92 -3.72 -22.21
CA ARG A 102 23.65 -3.79 -22.94
C ARG A 102 22.49 -3.34 -22.06
N ILE A 103 21.41 -2.87 -22.70
CA ILE A 103 20.16 -2.54 -22.03
C ILE A 103 19.07 -3.46 -22.55
N ILE A 104 18.35 -4.12 -21.62
CA ILE A 104 17.09 -4.81 -21.94
C ILE A 104 15.95 -3.85 -21.62
N LEU A 105 15.09 -3.55 -22.60
CA LEU A 105 13.82 -2.87 -22.35
C LEU A 105 12.69 -3.90 -22.35
N CYS A 106 11.73 -3.77 -21.44
CA CYS A 106 10.54 -4.60 -21.39
C CYS A 106 9.27 -3.73 -21.33
N GLY A 107 8.21 -4.15 -22.02
CA GLY A 107 6.94 -3.42 -22.07
C GLY A 107 5.73 -4.32 -22.33
N THR A 108 4.53 -3.76 -22.11
CA THR A 108 3.24 -4.47 -22.19
C THR A 108 2.92 -5.03 -23.58
N HIS A 109 3.48 -4.40 -24.62
CA HIS A 109 3.41 -4.77 -26.03
C HIS A 109 2.00 -5.20 -26.49
N ALA A 110 0.99 -4.36 -26.23
CA ALA A 110 -0.44 -4.62 -26.49
C ALA A 110 -0.97 -5.90 -25.83
N TYR A 111 -0.88 -5.99 -24.49
CA TYR A 111 -1.27 -7.15 -23.69
C TYR A 111 -0.61 -8.47 -24.17
N SER A 112 0.66 -8.39 -24.54
CA SER A 112 1.52 -9.52 -24.89
C SER A 112 2.97 -9.22 -24.48
N PRO A 113 3.29 -9.16 -23.16
CA PRO A 113 4.58 -8.70 -22.65
C PRO A 113 5.81 -9.22 -23.39
N LYS A 114 6.67 -8.31 -23.84
CA LYS A 114 7.97 -8.63 -24.47
C LYS A 114 9.11 -7.88 -23.81
N CYS A 115 10.31 -8.43 -23.99
CA CYS A 115 11.58 -7.82 -23.68
C CYS A 115 12.49 -7.86 -24.91
N ARG A 116 13.23 -6.78 -25.15
CA ARG A 116 14.15 -6.59 -26.28
C ARG A 116 15.52 -6.16 -25.77
N ARG A 117 16.59 -6.72 -26.34
CA ARG A 117 17.98 -6.34 -26.03
C ARG A 117 18.50 -5.28 -26.99
N PHE A 118 19.21 -4.31 -26.44
CA PHE A 118 19.90 -3.24 -27.16
C PHE A 118 21.37 -3.19 -26.73
N ASP A 119 22.30 -3.04 -27.67
CA ASP A 119 23.70 -2.73 -27.33
C ASP A 119 23.88 -1.21 -27.20
N ALA A 120 24.16 -0.69 -26.00
CA ALA A 120 24.23 0.76 -25.77
C ALA A 120 25.47 1.42 -26.40
N ARG A 121 26.45 0.63 -26.84
CA ARG A 121 27.71 1.11 -27.44
C ARG A 121 27.54 1.52 -28.90
N GLU A 122 26.58 0.90 -29.59
CA GLU A 122 26.19 1.31 -30.94
C GLU A 122 25.51 2.68 -30.92
N LYS A 123 25.61 3.46 -32.01
CA LYS A 123 25.02 4.82 -32.08
C LYS A 123 23.79 4.95 -32.99
N PHE A 124 23.54 3.97 -33.86
CA PHE A 124 22.36 3.96 -34.72
C PHE A 124 21.32 2.99 -34.15
N GLU A 125 20.07 3.42 -33.98
CA GLU A 125 18.97 2.59 -33.43
C GLU A 125 18.88 1.19 -34.07
N LYS A 126 19.01 1.13 -35.40
CA LYS A 126 18.96 -0.11 -36.19
C LYS A 126 20.21 -0.99 -36.07
N ALA A 127 21.31 -0.46 -35.54
CA ALA A 127 22.50 -1.23 -35.14
C ALA A 127 22.45 -1.63 -33.66
N ARG A 128 21.78 -0.84 -32.81
CA ARG A 128 21.51 -1.19 -31.40
C ARG A 128 20.60 -2.41 -31.26
N GLU A 129 19.65 -2.61 -32.18
CA GLU A 129 18.68 -3.72 -32.13
C GLU A 129 19.35 -5.10 -32.27
N ILE A 130 19.71 -5.71 -31.14
CA ILE A 130 20.01 -7.15 -31.09
C ILE A 130 18.67 -7.88 -31.24
N ARG A 131 18.38 -8.33 -32.47
CA ARG A 131 17.11 -8.96 -32.89
C ARG A 131 16.84 -10.32 -32.22
N GLN A 132 16.55 -10.26 -30.93
CA GLN A 132 16.18 -11.38 -30.08
C GLN A 132 15.14 -10.90 -29.06
N ASP A 133 13.97 -10.52 -29.57
CA ASP A 133 12.78 -10.31 -28.74
C ASP A 133 12.47 -11.61 -28.02
N PHE A 134 12.37 -11.55 -26.69
CA PHE A 134 12.07 -12.68 -25.83
C PHE A 134 10.87 -12.38 -24.94
N ASP A 135 10.31 -13.43 -24.35
CA ASP A 135 9.05 -13.29 -23.64
C ASP A 135 9.18 -12.55 -22.29
N GLY A 136 8.29 -11.59 -22.08
CA GLY A 136 8.24 -10.68 -20.94
C GLY A 136 7.26 -11.08 -19.85
N GLN A 137 6.57 -12.22 -19.97
CA GLN A 137 5.65 -12.72 -18.94
C GLN A 137 6.37 -12.85 -17.59
N ALA A 138 5.69 -12.44 -16.51
CA ALA A 138 6.23 -12.32 -15.15
C ALA A 138 7.43 -11.36 -14.97
N ILE A 139 7.82 -10.60 -16.00
CA ILE A 139 8.83 -9.54 -15.92
C ILE A 139 8.18 -8.16 -15.88
N VAL A 140 7.24 -7.92 -16.78
CA VAL A 140 6.38 -6.73 -16.83
C VAL A 140 4.92 -7.17 -16.98
N PRO A 141 3.97 -6.37 -16.48
CA PRO A 141 2.56 -6.72 -16.51
C PRO A 141 1.96 -6.65 -17.92
N PHE A 142 0.76 -7.21 -18.06
CA PHE A 142 -0.03 -7.12 -19.28
C PHE A 142 -0.70 -5.75 -19.42
N SER A 143 -1.24 -5.19 -18.32
CA SER A 143 -1.84 -3.85 -18.31
C SER A 143 -0.79 -2.76 -18.04
N PRO A 144 -0.95 -1.54 -18.57
CA PRO A 144 -0.12 -0.41 -18.15
C PRO A 144 -0.38 0.04 -16.71
N ILE A 145 -1.53 -0.34 -16.13
CA ILE A 145 -2.02 0.08 -14.80
C ILE A 145 -1.50 -0.84 -13.68
N ASP A 146 -1.18 -2.11 -13.96
CA ASP A 146 -0.85 -3.08 -12.91
C ASP A 146 0.48 -2.72 -12.23
N ASN A 147 0.49 -2.78 -10.90
CA ASN A 147 1.66 -2.42 -10.11
C ASN A 147 2.77 -3.48 -10.23
N ALA A 148 3.95 -3.02 -10.63
CA ALA A 148 5.10 -3.86 -10.92
C ALA A 148 6.41 -3.24 -10.45
N THR A 149 7.31 -4.10 -9.96
CA THR A 149 8.65 -3.76 -9.50
C THR A 149 9.67 -4.81 -9.95
N ALA A 150 10.90 -4.36 -10.24
CA ALA A 150 11.97 -5.20 -10.77
C ALA A 150 13.34 -4.73 -10.24
N VAL A 151 14.21 -5.69 -9.93
CA VAL A 151 15.61 -5.47 -9.55
C VAL A 151 16.48 -6.46 -10.31
N PHE A 152 17.51 -5.95 -11.00
CA PHE A 152 18.57 -6.77 -11.57
C PHE A 152 19.75 -6.85 -10.61
N VAL A 153 20.30 -8.05 -10.45
CA VAL A 153 21.36 -8.36 -9.48
C VAL A 153 22.54 -8.91 -10.28
N GLN A 154 23.58 -8.09 -10.43
CA GLN A 154 24.72 -8.38 -11.30
C GLN A 154 25.52 -9.58 -10.78
N GLU A 155 25.65 -9.72 -9.46
CA GLU A 155 26.43 -10.77 -8.79
C GLU A 155 25.95 -12.20 -9.09
N VAL A 156 24.68 -12.36 -9.47
CA VAL A 156 24.05 -13.65 -9.83
C VAL A 156 23.47 -13.67 -11.25
N ASN A 157 23.74 -12.63 -12.05
CA ASN A 157 23.21 -12.37 -13.39
C ASN A 157 21.71 -12.71 -13.52
N ALA A 158 20.91 -12.17 -12.59
CA ALA A 158 19.50 -12.51 -12.47
C ALA A 158 18.60 -11.29 -12.23
N LEU A 159 17.45 -11.32 -12.90
CA LEU A 159 16.36 -10.38 -12.71
C LEU A 159 15.36 -10.95 -11.71
N PHE A 160 14.99 -10.16 -10.70
CA PHE A 160 13.99 -10.47 -9.67
C PHE A 160 12.81 -9.50 -9.84
N THR A 161 11.60 -10.02 -9.96
CA THR A 161 10.39 -9.23 -10.30
C THR A 161 9.23 -9.56 -9.36
N GLY A 162 8.43 -8.54 -9.05
CA GLY A 162 7.12 -8.65 -8.39
C GLY A 162 6.08 -7.99 -9.28
N THR A 163 5.18 -8.78 -9.87
CA THR A 163 4.17 -8.33 -10.84
C THR A 163 3.08 -9.40 -11.01
N VAL A 164 2.25 -9.31 -12.06
CA VAL A 164 1.26 -10.31 -12.47
C VAL A 164 1.76 -11.07 -13.71
N SER A 165 1.35 -12.34 -13.87
CA SER A 165 1.81 -13.20 -14.97
C SER A 165 0.74 -13.53 -16.02
N ASP A 166 -0.47 -13.00 -15.91
CA ASP A 166 -1.61 -13.29 -16.76
C ASP A 166 -2.27 -12.00 -17.32
N PHE A 167 -3.16 -12.19 -18.30
CA PHE A 167 -3.85 -11.11 -19.03
C PHE A 167 -4.87 -10.34 -18.16
N ASP A 168 -5.40 -10.99 -17.12
CA ASP A 168 -6.47 -10.48 -16.25
C ASP A 168 -5.94 -9.98 -14.90
N GLY A 169 -4.64 -10.13 -14.61
CA GLY A 169 -3.98 -9.68 -13.38
C GLY A 169 -4.20 -10.59 -12.15
N THR A 170 -4.69 -11.82 -12.35
CA THR A 170 -5.12 -12.74 -11.29
C THR A 170 -4.03 -13.66 -10.73
N ASP A 171 -2.85 -13.73 -11.36
CA ASP A 171 -1.68 -14.51 -10.91
C ASP A 171 -0.51 -13.59 -10.50
N PRO A 172 -0.60 -12.90 -9.34
CA PRO A 172 0.47 -12.09 -8.78
C PRO A 172 1.57 -13.00 -8.20
N LEU A 173 2.82 -12.73 -8.58
CA LEU A 173 3.95 -13.58 -8.22
C LEU A 173 5.25 -12.80 -7.96
N ILE A 174 6.10 -13.39 -7.13
CA ILE A 174 7.52 -13.04 -7.05
C ILE A 174 8.27 -14.06 -7.92
N PHE A 175 8.98 -13.56 -8.93
CA PHE A 175 9.62 -14.33 -9.99
C PHE A 175 11.12 -14.01 -10.09
N ARG A 176 11.90 -14.96 -10.60
CA ARG A 176 13.29 -14.72 -10.99
C ARG A 176 13.64 -15.38 -12.33
N LYS A 177 14.26 -14.61 -13.21
CA LYS A 177 14.85 -15.04 -14.48
C LYS A 177 16.37 -14.87 -14.42
N LYS A 178 17.12 -15.97 -14.53
CA LYS A 178 18.56 -15.92 -14.86
C LYS A 178 18.70 -15.83 -16.38
N PHE A 179 19.70 -15.10 -16.88
CA PHE A 179 19.86 -14.93 -18.34
C PHE A 179 20.75 -15.99 -19.02
N GLU A 180 21.59 -16.69 -18.24
CA GLU A 180 22.60 -17.64 -18.76
C GLU A 180 22.37 -19.10 -18.32
N THR A 181 21.43 -19.36 -17.40
CA THR A 181 21.21 -20.69 -16.80
C THR A 181 19.72 -21.04 -16.72
N GLU A 182 19.41 -22.31 -16.92
CA GLU A 182 18.03 -22.83 -16.84
C GLU A 182 17.50 -22.89 -15.40
N GLY A 183 16.19 -22.67 -15.25
CA GLY A 183 15.49 -22.76 -13.96
C GLY A 183 14.97 -21.41 -13.46
N PRO A 184 13.77 -20.97 -13.87
CA PRO A 184 13.08 -19.88 -13.20
C PRO A 184 12.71 -20.29 -11.76
N LEU A 185 12.61 -19.33 -10.86
CA LEU A 185 11.92 -19.53 -9.59
C LEU A 185 10.66 -18.65 -9.56
N ARG A 186 9.54 -19.22 -9.10
CA ARG A 186 8.31 -18.47 -8.80
C ARG A 186 7.72 -18.82 -7.44
N THR A 187 6.88 -17.94 -6.91
CA THR A 187 5.92 -18.32 -5.87
C THR A 187 4.89 -19.31 -6.45
N PRO A 188 4.33 -20.22 -5.62
CA PRO A 188 3.24 -21.10 -6.04
C PRO A 188 2.08 -20.30 -6.63
N LYS A 189 1.51 -20.81 -7.73
CA LYS A 189 0.27 -20.30 -8.30
C LYS A 189 -0.91 -20.73 -7.42
N ASP A 190 -1.95 -19.89 -7.34
CA ASP A 190 -3.25 -20.14 -6.70
C ASP A 190 -3.18 -20.45 -5.18
N ASP A 191 -2.06 -20.12 -4.51
CA ASP A 191 -1.88 -20.31 -3.06
C ASP A 191 -1.97 -18.98 -2.30
N TYR A 192 -3.21 -18.64 -1.92
CA TYR A 192 -3.55 -17.42 -1.17
C TYR A 192 -2.83 -17.28 0.19
N LYS A 193 -2.17 -18.33 0.71
CA LYS A 193 -1.35 -18.23 1.93
C LYS A 193 0.02 -17.62 1.62
N VAL A 194 0.51 -17.80 0.39
CA VAL A 194 1.80 -17.31 -0.07
C VAL A 194 1.68 -15.89 -0.62
N ILE A 195 0.79 -15.63 -1.58
CA ILE A 195 0.49 -14.31 -2.17
C ILE A 195 -1.00 -14.31 -2.60
N ASP A 196 -1.73 -13.21 -2.40
CA ASP A 196 -3.18 -13.09 -2.67
C ASP A 196 -3.53 -11.64 -3.07
N ASP A 197 -3.94 -11.40 -4.32
CA ASP A 197 -4.22 -10.05 -4.88
C ASP A 197 -3.16 -8.99 -4.50
N ALA A 198 -1.90 -9.29 -4.82
CA ALA A 198 -0.77 -8.49 -4.34
C ALA A 198 -0.35 -7.38 -5.32
N GLN A 199 -0.33 -6.14 -4.83
CA GLN A 199 0.07 -4.96 -5.58
C GLN A 199 1.47 -4.52 -5.12
N PHE A 200 2.46 -4.65 -6.03
CA PHE A 200 3.88 -4.48 -5.72
C PHE A 200 4.34 -3.02 -5.85
N VAL A 201 4.84 -2.46 -4.74
CA VAL A 201 5.21 -1.05 -4.61
C VAL A 201 6.68 -0.80 -4.93
N ARG A 202 7.60 -1.56 -4.35
CA ARG A 202 9.05 -1.46 -4.59
C ARG A 202 9.76 -2.77 -4.25
N SER A 203 10.89 -3.04 -4.87
CA SER A 203 11.89 -4.00 -4.42
C SER A 203 13.29 -3.42 -4.47
N PHE A 204 14.20 -3.93 -3.63
CA PHE A 204 15.62 -3.57 -3.64
C PHE A 204 16.50 -4.73 -3.15
N SER A 205 17.79 -4.68 -3.49
CA SER A 205 18.83 -5.56 -2.96
C SER A 205 19.39 -5.00 -1.65
N TYR A 206 19.48 -5.83 -0.60
CA TYR A 206 20.16 -5.46 0.65
C TYR A 206 20.74 -6.73 1.31
N GLY A 207 22.05 -6.72 1.58
CA GLY A 207 22.79 -7.91 1.99
C GLY A 207 22.69 -9.06 0.98
N ASP A 208 22.50 -10.28 1.49
CA ASP A 208 22.28 -11.51 0.71
C ASP A 208 20.86 -11.64 0.12
N TYR A 209 19.97 -10.70 0.45
CA TYR A 209 18.53 -10.79 0.18
C TYR A 209 18.04 -9.76 -0.86
N ILE A 210 16.95 -10.12 -1.54
CA ILE A 210 16.10 -9.18 -2.29
C ILE A 210 14.81 -9.01 -1.50
N TYR A 211 14.48 -7.76 -1.18
CA TYR A 211 13.29 -7.38 -0.44
C TYR A 211 12.19 -6.89 -1.38
N PHE A 212 10.94 -7.22 -1.08
CA PHE A 212 9.74 -6.86 -1.85
C PHE A 212 8.71 -6.22 -0.93
N PHE A 213 8.22 -5.03 -1.30
CA PHE A 213 7.21 -4.28 -0.58
C PHE A 213 5.92 -4.29 -1.37
N PHE A 214 4.84 -4.77 -0.76
CA PHE A 214 3.55 -4.93 -1.41
C PHE A 214 2.40 -4.87 -0.39
N ARG A 215 1.20 -4.62 -0.88
CA ARG A 215 -0.06 -4.86 -0.15
C ARG A 215 -0.75 -6.09 -0.76
N GLU A 216 -1.36 -6.93 0.07
CA GLU A 216 -2.08 -8.15 -0.33
C GLU A 216 -3.36 -8.31 0.50
N LEU A 217 -4.29 -9.15 0.03
CA LEU A 217 -5.40 -9.61 0.86
C LEU A 217 -4.87 -10.57 1.94
N ALA A 218 -5.06 -10.19 3.21
CA ALA A 218 -4.48 -10.89 4.35
C ALA A 218 -5.26 -12.17 4.67
N ALA A 219 -4.71 -13.31 4.25
CA ALA A 219 -5.26 -14.64 4.55
C ALA A 219 -5.46 -14.91 6.06
N GLU A 220 -4.76 -14.17 6.94
CA GLU A 220 -4.85 -14.27 8.40
C GLU A 220 -5.76 -13.24 9.08
N ALA A 221 -6.40 -12.33 8.34
CA ALA A 221 -7.27 -11.30 8.92
C ALA A 221 -8.57 -11.10 8.14
N ARG A 222 -9.67 -11.14 8.87
CA ARG A 222 -11.00 -10.77 8.38
C ARG A 222 -11.61 -9.67 9.24
N ASP A 223 -12.52 -8.90 8.66
CA ASP A 223 -13.30 -7.89 9.35
C ASP A 223 -14.59 -8.48 9.97
N ASN A 224 -15.46 -7.61 10.49
CA ASN A 224 -16.75 -8.01 11.08
C ASN A 224 -17.75 -8.53 10.04
N ASN A 225 -17.62 -8.13 8.76
CA ASN A 225 -18.41 -8.63 7.63
C ASN A 225 -17.86 -9.96 7.06
N ASN A 226 -16.79 -10.51 7.67
CA ASN A 226 -16.07 -11.70 7.22
C ASN A 226 -15.30 -11.51 5.88
N GLU A 227 -15.10 -10.27 5.43
CA GLU A 227 -14.29 -9.91 4.27
C GLU A 227 -12.79 -9.96 4.62
N LYS A 228 -11.91 -10.21 3.63
CA LYS A 228 -10.45 -10.21 3.86
C LYS A 228 -9.97 -8.76 4.00
N GLN A 229 -9.18 -8.46 5.03
CA GLN A 229 -8.54 -7.15 5.15
C GLN A 229 -7.29 -7.09 4.25
N ILE A 230 -7.01 -5.94 3.63
CA ILE A 230 -5.71 -5.71 2.97
C ILE A 230 -4.66 -5.46 4.05
N TYR A 231 -3.46 -6.06 3.95
CA TYR A 231 -2.29 -5.73 4.78
C TYR A 231 -1.03 -5.48 3.93
N SER A 232 -0.23 -4.53 4.41
CA SER A 232 1.12 -4.25 3.92
C SER A 232 2.14 -5.29 4.40
N ARG A 233 3.02 -5.69 3.49
CA ARG A 233 4.05 -6.72 3.71
C ARG A 233 5.44 -6.25 3.30
N ILE A 234 6.43 -6.83 3.98
CA ILE A 234 7.75 -7.07 3.39
C ILE A 234 7.85 -8.57 3.12
N GLY A 235 8.25 -8.95 1.91
CA GLY A 235 8.79 -10.27 1.61
C GLY A 235 10.30 -10.23 1.40
N ARG A 236 11.04 -11.30 1.73
CA ARG A 236 12.45 -11.46 1.35
C ARG A 236 12.71 -12.83 0.68
N VAL A 237 13.65 -12.86 -0.26
CA VAL A 237 14.22 -14.07 -0.87
C VAL A 237 15.74 -13.95 -0.91
N CYS A 238 16.46 -15.07 -0.90
CA CYS A 238 17.91 -15.07 -1.08
C CYS A 238 18.31 -14.89 -2.54
N LYS A 239 19.34 -14.08 -2.80
CA LYS A 239 19.99 -13.95 -4.12
C LYS A 239 20.40 -15.31 -4.68
N THR A 240 20.93 -16.17 -3.80
CA THR A 240 21.54 -17.47 -4.10
C THR A 240 20.58 -18.67 -4.09
N ASP A 241 19.27 -18.49 -3.84
CA ASP A 241 18.29 -19.59 -3.86
C ASP A 241 18.30 -20.31 -5.22
N ASN A 242 18.32 -21.64 -5.25
CA ASN A 242 18.33 -22.43 -6.49
C ASN A 242 17.15 -23.40 -6.58
N GLY A 243 16.12 -23.21 -5.74
CA GLY A 243 14.96 -24.08 -5.66
C GLY A 243 15.21 -25.32 -4.80
N GLY A 244 14.13 -26.05 -4.52
CA GLY A 244 14.19 -27.29 -3.74
C GLY A 244 14.35 -28.53 -4.61
N SER A 245 14.43 -29.70 -3.98
CA SER A 245 14.46 -30.98 -4.70
C SER A 245 13.09 -31.36 -5.30
N GLY A 246 13.11 -32.14 -6.38
CA GLY A 246 11.90 -32.70 -7.01
C GLY A 246 10.85 -31.63 -7.38
N PRO A 247 9.61 -31.69 -6.84
CA PRO A 247 8.52 -30.77 -7.19
C PRO A 247 8.73 -29.32 -6.71
N LEU A 248 9.83 -29.04 -6.00
CA LEU A 248 10.21 -27.70 -5.52
C LEU A 248 11.28 -27.03 -6.39
N ARG A 249 11.75 -27.66 -7.48
CA ARG A 249 12.85 -27.15 -8.33
C ARG A 249 12.64 -25.74 -8.87
N GLU A 250 11.40 -25.36 -9.16
CA GLU A 250 11.04 -24.04 -9.71
C GLU A 250 10.34 -23.13 -8.66
N ARG A 251 10.45 -23.50 -7.37
CA ARG A 251 9.83 -22.77 -6.25
C ARG A 251 10.89 -22.21 -5.31
N TRP A 252 10.68 -21.00 -4.83
CA TRP A 252 11.49 -20.40 -3.76
C TRP A 252 11.54 -21.32 -2.53
N THR A 253 12.75 -21.59 -2.02
CA THR A 253 12.95 -22.27 -0.72
C THR A 253 13.12 -21.27 0.42
N THR A 254 13.51 -20.03 0.08
CA THR A 254 13.87 -18.97 1.04
C THR A 254 12.79 -17.89 1.20
N PHE A 255 11.69 -17.93 0.44
CA PHE A 255 10.65 -16.91 0.51
C PHE A 255 9.97 -16.88 1.88
N THR A 256 10.02 -15.71 2.52
CA THR A 256 9.34 -15.40 3.78
C THR A 256 8.71 -14.01 3.71
N LYS A 257 7.59 -13.78 4.40
CA LYS A 257 6.89 -12.48 4.44
C LYS A 257 6.42 -12.11 5.85
N VAL A 258 6.36 -10.80 6.13
CA VAL A 258 5.95 -10.26 7.44
C VAL A 258 5.07 -9.03 7.28
N ARG A 259 4.17 -8.77 8.24
CA ARG A 259 3.33 -7.57 8.26
C ARG A 259 4.13 -6.33 8.66
N LEU A 260 3.99 -5.27 7.88
CA LEU A 260 4.31 -3.90 8.31
C LEU A 260 3.17 -3.35 9.16
N ASN A 261 3.50 -2.81 10.32
CA ASN A 261 2.56 -2.06 11.15
C ASN A 261 2.84 -0.56 11.02
N CYS A 262 1.88 0.21 10.51
CA CYS A 262 1.87 1.67 10.61
C CYS A 262 0.54 2.07 11.26
N SER A 263 0.58 2.54 12.51
CA SER A 263 -0.63 2.82 13.29
C SER A 263 -0.45 3.93 14.30
N LEU A 264 -1.48 4.77 14.49
CA LEU A 264 -1.53 5.72 15.59
C LEU A 264 -1.84 5.00 16.92
N PRO A 265 -1.09 5.28 18.00
CA PRO A 265 -1.31 4.66 19.30
C PRO A 265 -2.57 5.21 19.99
N GLY A 266 -3.28 4.35 20.69
CA GLY A 266 -4.50 4.67 21.44
C GLY A 266 -4.99 3.44 22.20
N THR A 267 -6.14 3.55 22.89
CA THR A 267 -6.82 2.41 23.53
C THR A 267 -7.23 1.34 22.52
N SER A 268 -7.63 1.78 21.32
CA SER A 268 -7.70 0.99 20.10
C SER A 268 -6.79 1.66 19.05
N PRO A 269 -5.71 1.01 18.57
CA PRO A 269 -4.83 1.61 17.57
C PRO A 269 -5.53 1.81 16.22
N PHE A 270 -5.26 2.93 15.55
CA PHE A 270 -5.79 3.23 14.22
C PHE A 270 -4.75 2.89 13.15
N TYR A 271 -5.07 1.98 12.23
CA TYR A 271 -4.10 1.39 11.28
C TYR A 271 -4.19 1.98 9.87
N PHE A 272 -3.02 2.27 9.29
CA PHE A 272 -2.84 2.57 7.87
C PHE A 272 -2.33 1.29 7.21
N ASN A 273 -3.24 0.51 6.63
CA ASN A 273 -2.98 -0.86 6.22
C ASN A 273 -2.42 -1.00 4.78
N GLU A 274 -2.56 0.03 3.94
CA GLU A 274 -2.21 -0.02 2.52
C GLU A 274 -0.97 0.81 2.19
N ILE A 275 0.19 0.15 2.04
CA ILE A 275 1.43 0.78 1.61
C ILE A 275 1.31 1.26 0.16
N GLN A 276 1.70 2.52 -0.09
CA GLN A 276 1.61 3.18 -1.41
C GLN A 276 2.98 3.41 -2.03
N SER A 277 3.97 3.80 -1.24
CA SER A 277 5.34 4.08 -1.71
C SER A 277 6.38 3.83 -0.62
N VAL A 278 7.63 3.54 -1.02
CA VAL A 278 8.76 3.24 -0.12
C VAL A 278 10.03 3.87 -0.70
N THR A 279 10.97 4.29 0.14
CA THR A 279 12.33 4.68 -0.29
C THR A 279 13.23 3.46 -0.54
N GLU A 280 14.42 3.68 -1.08
CA GLU A 280 15.55 2.78 -0.83
C GLU A 280 16.07 2.97 0.61
N PRO A 281 16.82 2.01 1.19
CA PRO A 281 17.48 2.20 2.48
C PRO A 281 18.53 3.31 2.41
N SER A 282 18.56 4.17 3.42
CA SER A 282 19.58 5.21 3.57
C SER A 282 20.13 5.24 4.99
N TYR A 283 21.44 5.33 5.13
CA TYR A 283 22.10 5.41 6.44
C TYR A 283 21.77 6.72 7.15
N ASN A 284 21.26 6.61 8.38
CA ASN A 284 20.89 7.75 9.20
C ASN A 284 21.77 7.80 10.47
N ASN A 285 22.46 8.94 10.67
CA ASN A 285 23.40 9.12 11.77
C ASN A 285 22.76 9.14 13.16
N ASP A 286 21.56 9.71 13.33
CA ASP A 286 20.87 9.75 14.64
C ASP A 286 20.51 8.34 15.14
N HIS A 287 20.27 7.42 14.19
CA HIS A 287 19.74 6.08 14.44
C HIS A 287 20.76 4.95 14.34
N ASN A 288 21.97 5.25 13.84
CA ASN A 288 23.07 4.31 13.57
C ASN A 288 22.58 3.03 12.86
N SER A 289 21.85 3.24 11.76
CA SER A 289 21.22 2.19 10.95
C SER A 289 20.78 2.77 9.62
N ASP A 290 20.69 1.91 8.60
CA ASP A 290 19.89 2.21 7.41
C ASP A 290 18.40 2.27 7.78
N ILE A 291 17.70 3.25 7.24
CA ILE A 291 16.26 3.50 7.41
C ILE A 291 15.58 3.44 6.05
N ILE A 292 14.38 2.87 6.04
CA ILE A 292 13.39 3.07 4.97
C ILE A 292 12.23 3.92 5.47
N TYR A 293 11.76 4.83 4.62
CA TYR A 293 10.51 5.57 4.83
C TYR A 293 9.44 5.01 3.90
N ALA A 294 8.24 4.76 4.42
CA ALA A 294 7.12 4.21 3.68
C ALA A 294 5.84 5.02 3.91
N THR A 295 5.07 5.23 2.85
CA THR A 295 3.77 5.90 2.87
C THR A 295 2.65 4.86 2.89
N PHE A 296 1.61 5.13 3.66
CA PHE A 296 0.47 4.23 3.84
C PHE A 296 -0.84 5.02 3.78
N SER A 297 -1.93 4.38 3.33
CA SER A 297 -3.30 4.90 3.41
C SER A 297 -4.20 4.04 4.29
N THR A 298 -5.34 4.60 4.69
CA THR A 298 -6.51 3.81 5.08
C THR A 298 -7.13 3.13 3.86
N PRO A 299 -7.88 2.03 4.04
CA PRO A 299 -8.61 1.40 2.94
C PRO A 299 -9.64 2.32 2.29
N TYR A 300 -10.00 2.04 1.03
CA TYR A 300 -10.90 2.88 0.25
C TYR A 300 -12.33 2.90 0.84
N THR A 301 -12.58 3.90 1.68
CA THR A 301 -13.77 4.07 2.54
C THR A 301 -14.01 5.57 2.72
N SER A 302 -15.16 5.97 3.28
CA SER A 302 -15.56 7.38 3.44
C SER A 302 -14.64 8.28 4.28
N VAL A 303 -13.51 7.76 4.79
CA VAL A 303 -12.51 8.49 5.57
C VAL A 303 -11.11 8.10 5.06
N HIS A 304 -10.68 8.75 3.97
CA HIS A 304 -9.34 8.59 3.44
C HIS A 304 -8.34 9.39 4.29
N MET A 305 -7.33 8.69 4.83
CA MET A 305 -6.21 9.28 5.54
C MET A 305 -4.91 8.67 5.03
N SER A 306 -3.79 9.39 5.18
CA SER A 306 -2.47 8.91 4.82
C SER A 306 -1.45 9.13 5.94
N ALA A 307 -0.44 8.28 6.02
CA ALA A 307 0.62 8.32 7.01
C ALA A 307 1.99 8.02 6.40
N VAL A 308 3.04 8.46 7.09
CA VAL A 308 4.43 8.11 6.79
C VAL A 308 5.03 7.43 8.02
N CYS A 309 5.55 6.23 7.85
CA CYS A 309 6.25 5.49 8.90
C CYS A 309 7.70 5.23 8.48
N ALA A 310 8.62 5.35 9.44
CA ALA A 310 10.04 5.07 9.28
C ALA A 310 10.42 3.77 10.01
N TYR A 311 11.24 2.93 9.37
CA TYR A 311 11.64 1.61 9.87
C TYR A 311 13.16 1.41 9.69
N LYS A 312 13.83 0.80 10.67
CA LYS A 312 15.24 0.41 10.53
C LYS A 312 15.35 -0.91 9.79
N MET A 313 16.33 -1.04 8.88
CA MET A 313 16.63 -2.32 8.24
C MET A 313 17.00 -3.40 9.27
N LYS A 314 17.76 -3.02 10.31
CA LYS A 314 18.12 -3.93 11.41
C LYS A 314 16.91 -4.51 12.16
N ASP A 315 15.86 -3.72 12.38
CA ASP A 315 14.63 -4.16 13.06
C ASP A 315 13.79 -5.07 12.14
N ILE A 316 13.91 -4.90 10.82
CA ILE A 316 13.30 -5.78 9.81
C ILE A 316 14.03 -7.14 9.78
N GLU A 317 15.37 -7.12 9.75
CA GLU A 317 16.20 -8.33 9.75
C GLU A 317 16.01 -9.17 11.02
N ASP A 318 16.04 -8.55 12.21
CA ASP A 318 15.78 -9.24 13.49
C ASP A 318 14.44 -9.99 13.48
N ILE A 319 13.37 -9.35 13.00
CA ILE A 319 12.06 -9.98 12.87
C ILE A 319 12.10 -11.15 11.88
N PHE A 320 12.76 -11.03 10.72
CA PHE A 320 12.86 -12.14 9.78
C PHE A 320 13.66 -13.33 10.31
N ASP A 321 14.69 -13.10 11.12
CA ASP A 321 15.58 -14.15 11.63
C ASP A 321 15.12 -14.74 12.98
N ASN A 322 14.41 -13.99 13.83
CA ASN A 322 13.99 -14.44 15.16
C ASN A 322 12.47 -14.71 15.32
N SER A 323 11.58 -14.14 14.50
CA SER A 323 10.11 -14.31 14.66
C SER A 323 9.65 -15.75 14.44
N PHE A 324 8.58 -16.18 15.11
CA PHE A 324 7.91 -17.45 14.80
C PHE A 324 7.19 -17.39 13.45
N PHE A 325 7.08 -18.51 12.75
CA PHE A 325 6.21 -18.61 11.57
C PHE A 325 4.74 -18.67 12.00
N LYS A 326 3.83 -18.16 11.17
CA LYS A 326 2.38 -18.14 11.40
C LYS A 326 1.71 -19.16 10.48
N TYR A 327 0.93 -20.07 11.05
CA TYR A 327 0.30 -21.15 10.29
C TYR A 327 -1.17 -21.35 10.68
N GLN A 328 -1.89 -22.04 9.80
CA GLN A 328 -3.30 -22.36 9.96
C GLN A 328 -3.48 -23.90 9.94
N PRO A 329 -3.86 -24.55 11.06
CA PRO A 329 -3.99 -26.01 11.13
C PRO A 329 -5.04 -26.63 10.20
N THR A 330 -6.19 -25.97 10.04
CA THR A 330 -7.29 -26.30 9.12
C THR A 330 -7.84 -25.00 8.52
N SER A 331 -8.71 -25.08 7.52
CA SER A 331 -9.36 -23.90 6.88
C SER A 331 -10.09 -23.00 7.87
N ASP A 332 -10.63 -23.59 8.94
CA ASP A 332 -11.55 -22.93 9.88
C ASP A 332 -10.85 -22.61 11.21
N SER A 333 -9.60 -23.06 11.38
CA SER A 333 -8.78 -22.72 12.54
C SER A 333 -8.27 -21.28 12.48
N ALA A 334 -8.22 -20.63 13.64
CA ALA A 334 -7.48 -19.39 13.80
C ALA A 334 -5.98 -19.58 13.50
N TRP A 335 -5.36 -18.56 12.89
CA TRP A 335 -3.93 -18.55 12.60
C TRP A 335 -3.10 -18.35 13.87
N ARG A 336 -2.08 -19.19 14.07
CA ARG A 336 -1.31 -19.27 15.32
C ARG A 336 0.20 -19.42 15.07
N PRO A 337 1.07 -19.10 16.05
CA PRO A 337 2.52 -19.27 15.90
C PRO A 337 2.95 -20.74 15.85
N TYR A 338 3.98 -21.04 15.06
CA TYR A 338 4.56 -22.36 14.86
C TYR A 338 5.88 -22.50 15.63
N PHE A 339 5.85 -23.22 16.75
CA PHE A 339 6.97 -23.33 17.68
C PHE A 339 7.98 -24.46 17.38
N LYS A 340 7.76 -25.30 16.35
CA LYS A 340 8.56 -26.53 16.14
C LYS A 340 9.81 -26.35 15.25
N ILE A 341 10.04 -25.17 14.67
CA ILE A 341 11.19 -24.95 13.78
C ILE A 341 12.51 -24.98 14.56
N ASN A 342 13.48 -25.72 14.02
CA ASN A 342 14.83 -25.77 14.56
C ASN A 342 15.55 -24.43 14.39
N LYS A 343 15.98 -23.81 15.50
CA LYS A 343 16.72 -22.53 15.48
C LYS A 343 18.08 -22.63 14.79
N ASN A 344 18.73 -23.79 14.81
CA ASN A 344 20.09 -23.97 14.28
C ASN A 344 20.12 -24.13 12.75
N ASN A 345 18.97 -24.29 12.10
CA ASN A 345 18.82 -24.39 10.65
C ASN A 345 17.43 -23.88 10.23
N ARG A 346 17.15 -22.61 10.56
CA ARG A 346 15.86 -21.95 10.34
C ARG A 346 15.61 -21.77 8.83
N PRO A 347 14.61 -22.42 8.21
CA PRO A 347 14.37 -22.23 6.78
C PRO A 347 13.96 -20.78 6.48
N GLY A 348 14.39 -20.22 5.35
CA GLY A 348 14.25 -18.80 5.03
C GLY A 348 15.52 -17.96 5.23
N GLN A 349 16.66 -18.60 5.55
CA GLN A 349 17.98 -17.96 5.59
C GLN A 349 18.86 -18.40 4.41
N CYS A 350 19.79 -17.54 4.01
CA CYS A 350 20.68 -17.82 2.89
C CYS A 350 21.81 -18.80 3.25
N ASN A 351 22.40 -19.41 2.23
CA ASN A 351 23.58 -20.27 2.32
C ASN A 351 23.44 -21.50 3.26
N GLN A 352 22.21 -21.88 3.60
CA GLN A 352 21.90 -23.10 4.34
C GLN A 352 22.03 -24.36 3.47
N ASP A 353 22.48 -25.45 4.11
CA ASP A 353 22.49 -26.78 3.52
C ASP A 353 21.07 -27.38 3.54
N LEU A 354 20.37 -27.23 2.42
CA LEU A 354 19.00 -27.71 2.22
C LEU A 354 18.82 -29.21 2.52
N SER A 355 19.88 -30.03 2.45
CA SER A 355 19.80 -31.47 2.81
C SER A 355 19.57 -31.71 4.31
N LYS A 356 19.86 -30.71 5.15
CA LYS A 356 19.66 -30.72 6.60
C LYS A 356 18.38 -30.00 7.04
N THR A 357 17.61 -29.46 6.09
CA THR A 357 16.45 -28.59 6.36
C THR A 357 15.13 -29.32 6.10
N ASN A 358 14.76 -30.23 7.01
CA ASN A 358 13.54 -31.05 6.89
C ASN A 358 12.24 -30.23 6.71
N ASP A 359 12.23 -28.97 7.18
CA ASP A 359 11.06 -28.09 7.20
C ASP A 359 10.85 -27.23 5.93
N ILE A 360 11.63 -27.41 4.85
CA ILE A 360 11.44 -26.63 3.59
C ILE A 360 9.98 -26.73 3.09
N SER A 361 9.41 -27.93 3.10
CA SER A 361 8.01 -28.17 2.68
C SER A 361 6.96 -27.46 3.55
N PHE A 362 7.31 -27.07 4.78
CA PHE A 362 6.45 -26.26 5.64
C PHE A 362 6.52 -24.77 5.24
N VAL A 363 7.73 -24.20 5.09
CA VAL A 363 7.90 -22.76 4.79
C VAL A 363 7.39 -22.40 3.39
N VAL A 364 7.56 -23.27 2.39
CA VAL A 364 6.99 -23.09 1.04
C VAL A 364 5.45 -22.92 1.05
N ARG A 365 4.77 -23.46 2.08
CA ARG A 365 3.30 -23.38 2.27
C ARG A 365 2.86 -22.38 3.36
N ASN A 366 3.80 -21.91 4.18
CA ASN A 366 3.55 -21.04 5.32
C ASN A 366 4.70 -20.01 5.42
N PRO A 367 4.89 -19.11 4.44
CA PRO A 367 6.00 -18.15 4.45
C PRO A 367 5.76 -16.97 5.40
N LEU A 368 4.54 -16.83 5.94
CA LEU A 368 4.14 -15.72 6.80
C LEU A 368 4.76 -15.84 8.21
N LEU A 369 5.33 -14.75 8.71
CA LEU A 369 5.81 -14.60 10.09
C LEU A 369 4.72 -14.09 11.03
N TYR A 370 4.88 -14.37 12.32
CA TYR A 370 3.87 -14.11 13.35
C TYR A 370 3.91 -12.68 13.90
N ASP A 371 5.11 -12.18 14.13
CA ASP A 371 5.33 -10.84 14.68
C ASP A 371 5.19 -9.76 13.58
N THR A 372 5.22 -8.49 13.97
CA THR A 372 5.03 -7.36 13.05
C THR A 372 6.18 -6.37 13.14
N VAL A 373 6.69 -5.91 12.01
CA VAL A 373 7.68 -4.82 11.98
C VAL A 373 7.00 -3.53 12.44
N LYS A 374 7.53 -2.89 13.48
CA LYS A 374 7.02 -1.64 14.07
C LYS A 374 7.87 -0.44 13.62
N PRO A 375 7.29 0.77 13.52
CA PRO A 375 8.05 1.95 13.14
C PRO A 375 8.89 2.45 14.32
N ILE A 376 9.96 3.18 14.02
CA ILE A 376 10.99 3.65 14.97
C ILE A 376 10.39 4.28 16.25
N TYR A 377 9.31 5.06 16.09
CA TYR A 377 8.67 5.80 17.18
C TYR A 377 7.41 5.12 17.74
N ASN A 378 7.11 3.88 17.33
CA ASN A 378 5.85 3.16 17.56
C ASN A 378 4.58 3.92 17.09
N LYS A 379 4.75 4.90 16.19
CA LYS A 379 3.71 5.69 15.53
C LYS A 379 4.26 6.29 14.20
N PRO A 380 3.42 6.80 13.30
CA PRO A 380 3.85 7.57 12.14
C PRO A 380 4.67 8.81 12.52
N ILE A 381 5.59 9.23 11.63
CA ILE A 381 6.26 10.53 11.71
C ILE A 381 5.35 11.65 11.19
N PHE A 382 4.52 11.34 10.19
CA PHE A 382 3.54 12.25 9.61
C PHE A 382 2.21 11.51 9.41
N ALA A 383 1.09 12.20 9.60
CA ALA A 383 -0.25 11.71 9.33
C ALA A 383 -1.14 12.86 8.83
N HIS A 384 -2.03 12.57 7.88
CA HIS A 384 -2.87 13.55 7.21
C HIS A 384 -4.26 13.00 6.89
N GLY A 385 -5.24 13.91 6.77
CA GLY A 385 -6.63 13.64 6.48
C GLY A 385 -7.57 13.93 7.67
N PRO A 386 -8.89 13.75 7.49
CA PRO A 386 -9.54 13.47 6.21
C PRO A 386 -9.59 14.69 5.26
N ASP A 387 -10.07 14.45 4.04
CA ASP A 387 -10.60 15.45 3.10
C ASP A 387 -9.66 16.56 2.59
N LYS A 388 -8.46 16.19 2.10
CA LYS A 388 -7.68 17.06 1.17
C LYS A 388 -6.98 16.32 0.03
N PHE A 389 -6.24 15.25 0.32
CA PHE A 389 -5.48 14.43 -0.64
C PHE A 389 -4.98 13.14 0.04
N THR A 390 -4.58 12.15 -0.75
CA THR A 390 -3.79 10.99 -0.27
C THR A 390 -2.33 11.08 -0.73
N ILE A 391 -1.43 10.34 -0.05
CA ILE A 391 0.01 10.35 -0.36
C ILE A 391 0.36 9.17 -1.27
N SER A 392 0.63 9.45 -2.54
CA SER A 392 0.90 8.46 -3.59
C SER A 392 2.37 8.06 -3.72
N SER A 393 3.32 8.97 -3.45
CA SER A 393 4.76 8.72 -3.67
C SER A 393 5.67 9.36 -2.64
N ILE A 394 6.91 8.86 -2.51
CA ILE A 394 7.93 9.35 -1.58
C ILE A 394 9.32 9.38 -2.19
N ALA A 395 10.09 10.41 -1.86
CA ALA A 395 11.54 10.48 -2.04
C ALA A 395 12.21 11.15 -0.82
N ILE A 396 13.52 10.97 -0.71
CA ILE A 396 14.34 11.62 0.32
C ILE A 396 15.56 12.31 -0.31
N ALA A 397 15.93 13.46 0.26
CA ALA A 397 17.30 13.95 0.24
C ALA A 397 17.92 13.58 1.60
N PRO A 398 18.80 12.56 1.66
CA PRO A 398 19.33 12.08 2.93
C PRO A 398 20.41 12.99 3.49
N GLN A 399 20.49 13.06 4.81
CA GLN A 399 21.59 13.67 5.58
C GLN A 399 21.93 15.11 5.17
N VAL A 400 20.91 15.90 4.85
CA VAL A 400 21.02 17.34 4.61
C VAL A 400 21.52 18.01 5.89
N LYS A 401 22.67 18.69 5.81
CA LYS A 401 23.28 19.39 6.93
C LYS A 401 22.39 20.54 7.39
N THR A 402 22.38 20.79 8.69
CA THR A 402 21.81 22.01 9.29
C THR A 402 22.89 22.73 10.11
N VAL A 403 22.62 23.97 10.52
CA VAL A 403 23.55 24.74 11.38
C VAL A 403 23.60 24.17 12.80
N ASN A 404 22.45 23.77 13.37
CA ASN A 404 22.29 23.58 14.83
C ASN A 404 21.80 22.19 15.26
N ILE A 405 21.20 21.38 14.38
CA ILE A 405 20.58 20.09 14.74
C ILE A 405 21.24 18.86 14.07
N GLY A 406 22.46 19.03 13.53
CA GLY A 406 23.17 17.97 12.81
C GLY A 406 22.69 17.79 11.37
N SER A 407 22.93 16.61 10.79
CA SER A 407 22.40 16.22 9.48
C SER A 407 21.05 15.52 9.64
N LYS A 408 20.09 15.82 8.76
CA LYS A 408 18.70 15.33 8.84
C LYS A 408 18.17 14.91 7.47
N ASP A 409 17.23 13.98 7.46
CA ASP A 409 16.61 13.49 6.23
C ASP A 409 15.41 14.37 5.85
N VAL A 410 15.44 14.89 4.63
CA VAL A 410 14.37 15.74 4.07
C VAL A 410 13.51 14.88 3.16
N ILE A 411 12.22 14.83 3.45
CA ILE A 411 11.27 13.91 2.82
C ILE A 411 10.34 14.71 1.91
N TYR A 412 10.23 14.25 0.66
CA TYR A 412 9.32 14.77 -0.35
C TYR A 412 8.19 13.77 -0.54
N LEU A 413 6.95 14.24 -0.43
CA LEU A 413 5.73 13.42 -0.47
C LEU A 413 4.85 13.89 -1.63
N GLY A 414 4.63 13.04 -2.62
CA GLY A 414 3.73 13.30 -3.74
C GLY A 414 2.30 12.92 -3.41
N THR A 415 1.33 13.64 -3.97
CA THR A 415 -0.10 13.42 -3.72
C THR A 415 -0.85 12.94 -4.96
N ASP A 416 -2.03 12.36 -4.73
CA ASP A 416 -3.01 12.04 -5.77
C ASP A 416 -3.54 13.28 -6.52
N ASP A 417 -3.54 14.46 -5.89
CA ASP A 417 -4.01 15.72 -6.45
C ASP A 417 -2.91 16.65 -7.01
N GLY A 418 -1.76 16.08 -7.39
CA GLY A 418 -0.72 16.76 -8.17
C GLY A 418 0.21 17.69 -7.39
N LYS A 419 0.28 17.54 -6.06
CA LYS A 419 1.11 18.37 -5.17
C LYS A 419 2.33 17.59 -4.65
N ILE A 420 3.35 18.35 -4.25
CA ILE A 420 4.51 17.81 -3.52
C ILE A 420 4.63 18.55 -2.19
N LEU A 421 4.54 17.80 -1.09
CA LEU A 421 4.85 18.29 0.25
C LEU A 421 6.35 18.12 0.52
N LYS A 422 6.94 19.06 1.24
CA LYS A 422 8.30 18.93 1.81
C LYS A 422 8.20 18.94 3.33
N ILE A 423 8.72 17.90 3.97
CA ILE A 423 8.83 17.77 5.43
C ILE A 423 10.27 17.39 5.81
N ILE A 424 10.61 17.52 7.09
CA ILE A 424 11.89 17.07 7.65
C ILE A 424 11.64 16.26 8.92
N ASP A 425 12.33 15.12 9.06
CA ASP A 425 12.40 14.38 10.31
C ASP A 425 13.51 14.97 11.18
N ILE A 426 13.14 15.49 12.36
CA ILE A 426 14.03 16.08 13.36
C ILE A 426 14.44 15.02 14.39
N GLY A 427 13.59 14.01 14.60
CA GLY A 427 13.77 12.94 15.58
C GLY A 427 13.55 13.31 17.06
N ASP A 428 13.15 14.55 17.38
CA ASP A 428 12.88 14.96 18.76
C ASP A 428 11.55 14.40 19.32
N ARG A 429 11.50 14.16 20.64
CA ARG A 429 10.34 13.62 21.35
C ARG A 429 9.15 14.58 21.44
N LYS A 430 9.38 15.90 21.44
CA LYS A 430 8.31 16.92 21.47
C LYS A 430 7.83 17.23 20.04
N GLN A 431 8.77 17.39 19.11
CA GLN A 431 8.45 17.66 17.70
C GLN A 431 9.31 16.80 16.76
N MET A 432 8.75 15.66 16.34
CA MET A 432 9.43 14.73 15.44
C MET A 432 9.55 15.27 14.01
N THR A 433 8.56 16.03 13.54
CA THR A 433 8.49 16.45 12.13
C THR A 433 8.13 17.93 12.02
N VAL A 434 8.80 18.61 11.08
CA VAL A 434 8.43 19.97 10.65
C VAL A 434 7.90 19.92 9.23
N PHE A 435 6.77 20.60 9.02
CA PHE A 435 6.20 20.84 7.70
C PHE A 435 6.78 22.12 7.09
N ILE A 436 7.37 22.02 5.89
CA ILE A 436 8.10 23.13 5.25
C ILE A 436 7.21 23.82 4.21
N GLN A 437 6.78 23.11 3.15
CA GLN A 437 6.03 23.71 2.03
C GLN A 437 5.10 22.73 1.28
N THR A 438 4.15 23.27 0.52
CA THR A 438 3.32 22.57 -0.49
C THR A 438 3.55 23.18 -1.88
N SER A 439 4.31 22.49 -2.72
CA SER A 439 4.41 22.83 -4.15
C SER A 439 3.17 22.30 -4.87
N LYS A 440 2.53 23.13 -5.71
CA LYS A 440 1.56 22.68 -6.72
C LYS A 440 2.36 22.39 -7.98
N VAL A 441 2.28 21.17 -8.53
CA VAL A 441 3.24 20.71 -9.55
C VAL A 441 2.53 20.21 -10.80
N PHE A 442 1.51 19.39 -10.65
CA PHE A 442 0.62 18.96 -11.74
C PHE A 442 -0.76 19.61 -11.59
N LEU A 443 -1.63 19.40 -12.59
CA LEU A 443 -3.01 19.84 -12.52
C LEU A 443 -3.78 19.03 -11.46
N PRO A 444 -4.86 19.58 -10.86
CA PRO A 444 -5.76 18.78 -10.05
C PRO A 444 -6.24 17.54 -10.79
N ASN A 445 -6.29 16.40 -10.10
CA ASN A 445 -6.57 15.04 -10.60
C ASN A 445 -5.43 14.32 -11.37
N GLU A 446 -4.25 14.92 -11.59
CA GLU A 446 -3.09 14.20 -12.16
C GLU A 446 -2.10 13.83 -11.04
N PRO A 447 -2.01 12.54 -10.64
CA PRO A 447 -1.28 12.12 -9.43
C PRO A 447 0.23 12.09 -9.62
N VAL A 448 0.97 12.36 -8.54
CA VAL A 448 2.43 12.17 -8.51
C VAL A 448 2.76 10.68 -8.37
N THR A 449 3.03 10.01 -9.48
CA THR A 449 3.27 8.56 -9.55
C THR A 449 4.66 8.15 -9.07
N PHE A 450 5.66 9.03 -9.20
CA PHE A 450 7.04 8.76 -8.76
C PHE A 450 7.79 10.04 -8.38
N LEU A 451 8.73 9.92 -7.44
CA LEU A 451 9.66 10.97 -7.02
C LEU A 451 11.08 10.38 -6.88
N LYS A 452 12.11 11.15 -7.25
CA LYS A 452 13.53 10.87 -6.89
C LYS A 452 14.34 12.17 -6.81
N VAL A 453 15.27 12.25 -5.88
CA VAL A 453 16.24 13.36 -5.80
C VAL A 453 17.48 13.00 -6.61
N ILE A 454 17.89 13.87 -7.54
CA ILE A 454 19.00 13.67 -8.48
C ILE A 454 19.68 15.03 -8.73
N ASN A 455 21.01 15.11 -8.62
CA ASN A 455 21.81 16.33 -8.87
C ASN A 455 21.26 17.63 -8.25
N ASN A 456 20.93 17.61 -6.95
CA ASN A 456 20.34 18.74 -6.22
C ASN A 456 19.00 19.26 -6.79
N ALA A 457 18.33 18.48 -7.64
CA ALA A 457 16.96 18.68 -8.09
C ALA A 457 16.04 17.55 -7.60
N LEU A 458 14.74 17.82 -7.54
CA LEU A 458 13.69 16.82 -7.37
C LEU A 458 13.10 16.50 -8.74
N PHE A 459 13.31 15.27 -9.20
CA PHE A 459 12.56 14.71 -10.31
C PHE A 459 11.19 14.21 -9.81
N ALA A 460 10.13 14.59 -10.52
CA ALA A 460 8.78 14.10 -10.27
C ALA A 460 8.11 13.66 -11.57
N LEU A 461 7.26 12.64 -11.47
CA LEU A 461 6.58 12.01 -12.59
C LEU A 461 5.10 11.85 -12.28
N SER A 462 4.26 12.02 -13.29
CA SER A 462 2.85 11.68 -13.28
C SER A 462 2.55 10.62 -14.37
N ASN A 463 1.31 10.47 -14.83
CA ASN A 463 1.00 9.59 -15.96
C ASN A 463 1.44 10.21 -17.30
N GLU A 464 1.32 11.54 -17.44
CA GLU A 464 1.46 12.23 -18.73
C GLU A 464 2.54 13.31 -18.77
N ILE A 465 3.09 13.70 -17.61
CA ILE A 465 4.04 14.80 -17.48
C ILE A 465 5.24 14.35 -16.62
N ALA A 466 6.45 14.65 -17.08
CA ALA A 466 7.68 14.51 -16.31
C ALA A 466 8.22 15.90 -15.97
N VAL A 467 8.69 16.13 -14.75
CA VAL A 467 9.17 17.46 -14.32
C VAL A 467 10.42 17.41 -13.44
N SER A 468 11.17 18.51 -13.47
CA SER A 468 12.32 18.77 -12.61
C SER A 468 12.07 20.06 -11.82
N LEU A 469 12.31 20.02 -10.51
CA LEU A 469 12.16 21.15 -9.59
C LEU A 469 13.45 21.37 -8.78
N PRO A 470 13.79 22.62 -8.41
CA PRO A 470 14.80 22.87 -7.38
C PRO A 470 14.39 22.26 -6.03
N LEU A 471 15.36 21.77 -5.25
CA LEU A 471 15.09 21.28 -3.89
C LEU A 471 14.73 22.41 -2.91
N TYR A 472 15.13 23.65 -3.19
CA TYR A 472 14.95 24.81 -2.32
C TYR A 472 14.89 26.11 -3.12
N ASN A 473 14.07 27.07 -2.68
CA ASN A 473 13.94 28.40 -3.28
C ASN A 473 14.21 29.46 -2.19
N CYS A 474 15.44 29.57 -1.71
CA CYS A 474 15.76 30.47 -0.58
C CYS A 474 15.55 31.94 -0.93
N ASP A 475 15.80 32.32 -2.18
CA ASP A 475 15.73 33.70 -2.70
C ASP A 475 14.33 34.35 -2.61
N GLN A 476 13.30 33.58 -2.27
CA GLN A 476 11.95 34.10 -1.99
C GLN A 476 11.91 34.95 -0.71
N ALA A 477 12.80 34.69 0.25
CA ALA A 477 12.83 35.33 1.56
C ALA A 477 13.80 36.54 1.54
N LYS A 478 13.25 37.73 1.78
CA LYS A 478 13.96 39.01 1.64
C LYS A 478 14.46 39.58 2.97
N SER A 479 14.24 38.85 4.07
CA SER A 479 14.66 39.23 5.41
C SER A 479 15.07 38.01 6.25
N CYS A 480 15.94 38.25 7.23
CA CYS A 480 16.36 37.27 8.25
C CYS A 480 15.17 36.52 8.85
N ALA A 481 14.12 37.26 9.22
CA ALA A 481 12.91 36.69 9.81
C ALA A 481 12.13 35.79 8.84
N GLU A 482 11.97 36.17 7.56
CA GLU A 482 11.34 35.30 6.56
C GLU A 482 12.17 34.05 6.28
N CYS A 483 13.50 34.20 6.13
CA CYS A 483 14.42 33.11 5.81
C CYS A 483 14.40 32.04 6.91
N VAL A 484 14.50 32.46 8.17
CA VAL A 484 14.40 31.55 9.32
C VAL A 484 12.98 30.96 9.45
N ARG A 485 11.93 31.72 9.12
CA ARG A 485 10.54 31.22 9.08
C ARG A 485 10.26 30.23 7.95
N LEU A 486 11.12 30.06 6.94
CA LEU A 486 11.00 28.94 5.99
C LEU A 486 11.09 27.59 6.73
N GLN A 487 11.97 27.48 7.74
CA GLN A 487 12.35 26.22 8.40
C GLN A 487 12.95 25.17 7.45
N ASP A 488 13.42 25.59 6.28
CA ASP A 488 14.05 24.73 5.29
C ASP A 488 15.52 24.48 5.66
N PRO A 489 15.97 23.23 5.88
CA PRO A 489 17.37 22.94 6.24
C PRO A 489 18.36 23.31 5.13
N HIS A 490 17.92 23.46 3.88
CA HIS A 490 18.77 23.92 2.80
C HIS A 490 19.01 25.44 2.82
N CYS A 491 18.18 26.24 3.52
CA CYS A 491 18.25 27.70 3.52
C CYS A 491 18.86 28.25 4.82
N VAL A 492 19.72 29.26 4.68
CA VAL A 492 20.36 29.99 5.79
C VAL A 492 20.37 31.49 5.49
N TRP A 493 20.23 32.33 6.51
CA TRP A 493 20.50 33.77 6.36
C TRP A 493 21.98 34.04 6.56
N ASP A 494 22.64 34.68 5.60
CA ASP A 494 24.02 35.16 5.74
C ASP A 494 24.02 36.62 6.22
N THR A 495 24.55 36.86 7.42
CA THR A 495 24.62 38.20 8.04
C THR A 495 25.69 39.11 7.42
N ASN A 496 26.48 38.63 6.46
CA ASN A 496 27.49 39.44 5.75
C ASN A 496 26.95 40.02 4.43
N THR A 497 25.94 39.37 3.84
CA THR A 497 25.35 39.77 2.55
C THR A 497 23.87 40.18 2.66
N ASP A 498 23.26 40.02 3.83
CA ASP A 498 21.82 40.21 4.08
C ASP A 498 20.93 39.51 3.04
N MET A 499 21.21 38.22 2.82
CA MET A 499 20.49 37.37 1.87
C MET A 499 20.20 35.98 2.45
N CYS A 500 19.08 35.40 2.03
CA CYS A 500 18.73 34.01 2.28
C CYS A 500 19.36 33.12 1.20
N LEU A 501 20.32 32.28 1.57
CA LEU A 501 21.16 31.51 0.64
C LEU A 501 21.06 30.00 0.87
N GLY A 502 21.40 29.22 -0.16
CA GLY A 502 21.61 27.78 -0.04
C GLY A 502 22.85 27.44 0.80
N TYR A 503 22.70 26.53 1.77
CA TYR A 503 23.69 26.21 2.80
C TYR A 503 24.96 25.48 2.29
N ASP A 504 24.97 24.97 1.06
CA ASP A 504 26.10 24.20 0.49
C ASP A 504 27.31 25.08 0.06
N LYS A 505 27.22 26.41 0.23
CA LYS A 505 28.34 27.32 -0.03
C LYS A 505 29.40 27.20 1.08
N LYS A 506 30.53 26.55 0.76
CA LYS A 506 31.67 26.26 1.67
C LYS A 506 32.36 27.47 2.35
N ASN A 507 31.85 28.70 2.20
CA ASN A 507 32.50 29.95 2.60
C ASN A 507 31.69 30.83 3.57
N ILE A 508 30.52 30.42 4.06
CA ILE A 508 29.72 31.24 5.00
C ILE A 508 30.17 31.01 6.45
N LYS A 509 30.49 32.08 7.20
CA LYS A 509 31.00 32.02 8.58
C LYS A 509 29.98 32.38 9.66
N THR A 510 29.01 33.24 9.35
CA THR A 510 28.01 33.73 10.32
C THR A 510 26.61 33.58 9.70
N VAL A 511 26.06 32.38 9.88
CA VAL A 511 24.74 32.00 9.37
C VAL A 511 23.70 31.94 10.48
N VAL A 512 22.46 32.32 10.17
CA VAL A 512 21.31 32.13 11.05
C VAL A 512 20.36 31.10 10.43
N GLN A 513 20.01 30.06 11.20
CA GLN A 513 19.05 29.04 10.82
C GLN A 513 18.35 28.46 12.07
N SER A 514 17.04 28.24 11.99
CA SER A 514 16.27 27.57 13.04
C SER A 514 15.20 26.66 12.44
N VAL A 515 15.60 25.43 12.12
CA VAL A 515 14.72 24.43 11.49
C VAL A 515 13.59 23.99 12.41
N SER A 516 13.84 23.86 13.72
CA SER A 516 12.86 23.38 14.69
C SER A 516 11.79 24.43 15.05
N SER A 517 12.19 25.63 15.47
CA SER A 517 11.24 26.67 15.93
C SER A 517 10.80 27.65 14.85
N GLY A 518 11.59 27.85 13.78
CA GLY A 518 11.34 28.91 12.80
C GLY A 518 11.55 30.32 13.34
N PHE A 519 12.29 30.47 14.44
CA PHE A 519 12.62 31.74 15.10
C PHE A 519 14.09 31.79 15.51
N SER A 520 14.68 32.99 15.52
CA SER A 520 15.99 33.28 16.09
C SER A 520 16.05 34.72 16.58
N GLU A 521 16.62 34.94 17.77
CA GLU A 521 16.81 36.26 18.39
C GLU A 521 17.72 37.18 17.55
N ILE A 522 18.58 36.62 16.70
CA ILE A 522 19.47 37.34 15.77
C ILE A 522 18.66 38.01 14.64
N CYS A 523 17.39 37.64 14.43
CA CYS A 523 16.47 38.25 13.47
C CYS A 523 15.41 39.13 14.19
N PRO A 524 15.73 40.33 14.71
CA PRO A 524 14.82 41.13 15.54
C PRO A 524 13.50 41.50 14.84
N ASN A 525 13.51 41.64 13.51
CA ASN A 525 12.30 41.89 12.70
C ASN A 525 11.28 40.73 12.71
N GLY A 526 11.55 39.63 13.43
CA GLY A 526 10.59 38.56 13.68
C GLY A 526 9.48 38.91 14.67
N HIS A 527 9.61 39.99 15.45
CA HIS A 527 8.70 40.32 16.55
C HIS A 527 7.40 41.06 16.13
N LEU A 528 6.73 40.59 15.08
CA LEU A 528 5.39 41.05 14.71
C LEU A 528 4.32 40.39 15.61
N LEU A 529 4.09 41.03 16.77
CA LEU A 529 2.89 40.98 17.60
C LEU A 529 2.23 39.59 17.75
N GLN A 530 2.85 38.72 18.55
CA GLN A 530 2.19 37.54 19.11
C GLN A 530 1.50 37.84 20.46
N GLU A 531 1.32 39.13 20.82
CA GLU A 531 0.97 39.58 22.19
C GLU A 531 -0.21 40.56 22.26
N GLU A 532 -0.69 41.12 21.14
CA GLU A 532 -1.93 41.94 21.09
C GLU A 532 -3.20 41.09 20.90
N LEU A 533 -3.50 40.24 21.89
CA LEU A 533 -4.88 39.82 22.18
C LEU A 533 -5.14 39.48 23.67
N TYR A 534 -4.20 39.78 24.56
CA TYR A 534 -4.29 39.46 26.00
C TYR A 534 -3.93 40.65 26.92
N ALA A 535 -4.36 41.86 26.56
CA ALA A 535 -4.27 43.03 27.45
C ALA A 535 -5.40 44.05 27.20
N ILE A 536 -6.56 43.84 27.82
CA ILE A 536 -7.42 44.94 28.28
C ILE A 536 -7.74 44.69 29.76
N SER A 537 -7.00 45.37 30.64
CA SER A 537 -7.56 45.87 31.90
C SER A 537 -8.44 47.08 31.56
N ASP A 538 -9.61 47.31 32.16
CA ASP A 538 -9.79 47.44 33.60
C ASP A 538 -11.30 47.58 33.94
N SER A 539 -11.68 47.27 35.19
CA SER A 539 -12.97 47.59 35.82
C SER A 539 -14.24 46.99 35.19
N GLY A 540 -15.40 47.25 35.81
CA GLY A 540 -16.72 47.04 35.20
C GLY A 540 -17.41 45.73 35.58
N ASP A 541 -18.48 45.83 36.36
CA ASP A 541 -19.34 44.73 36.78
C ASP A 541 -20.08 44.06 35.61
N LYS A 542 -20.54 42.81 35.79
CA LYS A 542 -21.23 42.02 34.77
C LYS A 542 -22.75 42.19 34.85
N THR A 543 -23.42 42.62 33.79
CA THR A 543 -24.76 42.11 33.44
C THR A 543 -25.19 42.42 32.00
N LEU A 544 -26.06 41.54 31.48
CA LEU A 544 -26.92 41.65 30.30
C LEU A 544 -26.34 42.01 28.91
N GLU A 545 -26.30 40.96 28.08
CA GLU A 545 -26.86 40.88 26.72
C GLU A 545 -26.23 41.63 25.52
N GLU A 546 -26.66 41.16 24.34
CA GLU A 546 -26.53 41.73 23.00
C GLU A 546 -25.12 41.96 22.40
N ILE A 547 -24.58 40.91 21.76
CA ILE A 547 -24.05 40.99 20.38
C ILE A 547 -24.35 39.64 19.68
N ILE A 548 -25.14 39.67 18.61
CA ILE A 548 -25.57 38.48 17.87
C ILE A 548 -24.55 38.15 16.77
N ILE A 549 -23.92 36.97 16.85
CA ILE A 549 -23.10 36.45 15.75
C ILE A 549 -24.03 36.07 14.58
N LYS A 550 -23.76 36.66 13.42
CA LYS A 550 -24.55 36.50 12.19
C LYS A 550 -24.21 35.20 11.44
N THR A 551 -24.42 34.05 12.08
CA THR A 551 -24.34 32.73 11.43
C THR A 551 -25.69 32.30 10.87
N SER A 552 -25.72 31.85 9.62
CA SER A 552 -26.92 31.41 8.91
C SER A 552 -27.34 30.00 9.34
N GLY A 553 -27.88 29.87 10.55
CA GLY A 553 -28.57 28.68 11.04
C GLY A 553 -30.07 28.88 11.11
N TYR A 554 -30.86 27.85 10.77
CA TYR A 554 -32.30 27.88 11.02
C TYR A 554 -32.56 27.91 12.54
N SER A 555 -33.29 28.92 13.01
CA SER A 555 -33.64 29.04 14.43
C SER A 555 -34.35 27.78 14.93
N PHE A 556 -34.10 27.39 16.18
CA PHE A 556 -34.80 26.30 16.87
C PHE A 556 -36.32 26.42 16.75
N ILE A 557 -36.84 27.65 16.76
CA ILE A 557 -38.27 27.98 16.58
C ILE A 557 -38.79 27.45 15.23
N ASN A 558 -38.03 27.60 14.14
CA ASN A 558 -38.43 27.14 12.81
C ASN A 558 -38.46 25.61 12.74
N ILE A 559 -37.49 24.93 13.36
CA ILE A 559 -37.47 23.46 13.46
C ILE A 559 -38.67 22.96 14.28
N PHE A 560 -39.01 23.64 15.38
CA PHE A 560 -40.18 23.32 16.20
C PHE A 560 -41.51 23.51 15.43
N ILE A 561 -41.63 24.61 14.66
CA ILE A 561 -42.80 24.87 13.81
C ILE A 561 -42.93 23.80 12.70
N ILE A 562 -41.82 23.40 12.07
CA ILE A 562 -41.81 22.30 11.08
C ILE A 562 -42.24 20.98 11.72
N GLY A 563 -41.74 20.66 12.93
CA GLY A 563 -42.15 19.46 13.67
C GLY A 563 -43.65 19.46 14.03
N ILE A 564 -44.18 20.57 14.53
CA ILE A 564 -45.60 20.70 14.89
C ILE A 564 -46.49 20.64 13.64
N THR A 565 -46.14 21.35 12.57
CA THR A 565 -46.94 21.36 11.33
C THR A 565 -46.97 20.00 10.64
N THR A 566 -45.83 19.30 10.54
CA THR A 566 -45.78 17.94 9.99
C THR A 566 -46.58 16.94 10.84
N PHE A 567 -46.53 17.05 12.17
CA PHE A 567 -47.34 16.21 13.07
C PHE A 567 -48.84 16.46 12.92
N ILE A 568 -49.27 17.72 12.82
CA ILE A 568 -50.69 18.09 12.57
C ILE A 568 -51.16 17.57 11.21
N ILE A 569 -50.35 17.71 10.16
CA ILE A 569 -50.67 17.19 8.81
C ILE A 569 -50.80 15.66 8.84
N ALA A 570 -49.92 14.96 9.55
CA ALA A 570 -49.99 13.50 9.71
C ALA A 570 -51.27 13.05 10.45
N LEU A 571 -51.68 13.77 11.50
CA LEU A 571 -52.95 13.49 12.21
C LEU A 571 -54.18 13.72 11.32
N ILE A 572 -54.21 14.82 10.55
CA ILE A 572 -55.33 15.13 9.64
C ILE A 572 -55.41 14.07 8.53
N LEU A 573 -54.29 13.70 7.90
CA LEU A 573 -54.26 12.64 6.88
C LEU A 573 -54.66 11.29 7.46
N GLY A 574 -54.17 10.92 8.65
CA GLY A 574 -54.56 9.70 9.35
C GLY A 574 -56.06 9.64 9.65
N PHE A 575 -56.65 10.74 10.12
CA PHE A 575 -58.09 10.84 10.37
C PHE A 575 -58.92 10.73 9.09
N VAL A 576 -58.53 11.43 8.01
CA VAL A 576 -59.22 11.38 6.72
C VAL A 576 -59.15 9.97 6.11
N ILE A 577 -57.99 9.31 6.15
CA ILE A 577 -57.84 7.92 5.67
C ILE A 577 -58.69 6.98 6.53
N GLY A 578 -58.65 7.10 7.86
CA GLY A 578 -59.47 6.30 8.77
C GLY A 578 -60.97 6.47 8.53
N TYR A 579 -61.42 7.70 8.28
CA TYR A 579 -62.81 8.02 7.95
C TYR A 579 -63.26 7.38 6.62
N TYR A 580 -62.43 7.47 5.57
CA TYR A 580 -62.71 6.81 4.29
C TYR A 580 -62.71 5.28 4.37
N VAL A 581 -61.84 4.69 5.20
CA VAL A 581 -61.84 3.24 5.46
C VAL A 581 -63.09 2.83 6.24
N SER A 582 -63.49 3.60 7.25
CA SER A 582 -64.70 3.39 8.05
C SER A 582 -65.97 3.41 7.18
N GLN A 583 -66.18 4.47 6.36
CA GLN A 583 -67.33 4.53 5.44
C GLN A 583 -67.35 3.38 4.42
N ARG A 584 -66.18 2.91 3.95
CA ARG A 584 -66.11 1.74 3.05
C ARG A 584 -66.48 0.45 3.76
N HIS A 585 -66.12 0.28 5.02
CA HIS A 585 -66.49 -0.90 5.81
C HIS A 585 -68.01 -0.95 6.07
N GLU A 586 -68.62 0.20 6.36
CA GLU A 586 -70.06 0.33 6.59
C GLU A 586 -70.87 0.03 5.30
N LYS A 587 -70.40 0.50 4.13
CA LYS A 587 -70.99 0.13 2.83
C LYS A 587 -70.74 -1.32 2.40
N SER A 588 -69.72 -1.99 2.92
CA SER A 588 -69.43 -3.40 2.56
C SER A 588 -70.42 -4.38 3.19
N ASN A 589 -70.87 -4.10 4.43
CA ASN A 589 -71.74 -5.01 5.19
C ASN A 589 -73.20 -5.05 4.70
N TYR A 590 -73.61 -4.21 3.75
CA TYR A 590 -74.98 -4.19 3.22
C TYR A 590 -75.17 -5.02 1.93
N ASN A 591 -74.08 -5.42 1.26
CA ASN A 591 -74.13 -6.05 -0.07
C ASN A 591 -73.60 -7.51 -0.13
N SER A 592 -73.30 -8.13 1.02
CA SER A 592 -72.78 -9.51 1.09
C SER A 592 -73.78 -10.56 1.62
N GLN A 593 -75.05 -10.17 1.82
CA GLN A 593 -76.15 -11.13 2.03
C GLN A 593 -76.91 -11.38 0.72
N HIS A 594 -76.42 -12.31 -0.12
CA HIS A 594 -77.23 -13.22 -0.95
C HIS A 594 -76.35 -14.16 -1.81
N SER A 595 -76.95 -15.26 -2.29
CA SER A 595 -76.45 -16.21 -3.31
C SER A 595 -75.09 -16.88 -3.05
N SER A 596 -75.16 -18.13 -2.58
CA SER A 596 -74.10 -19.13 -2.59
C SER A 596 -74.25 -20.10 -3.79
N VAL A 597 -73.37 -21.13 -3.86
CA VAL A 597 -73.51 -22.44 -4.55
C VAL A 597 -72.67 -22.70 -5.83
N SER A 598 -72.02 -23.88 -5.82
CA SER A 598 -71.57 -24.79 -6.90
C SER A 598 -70.46 -24.44 -7.93
N SER A 599 -69.36 -25.19 -7.79
CA SER A 599 -68.80 -26.18 -8.75
C SER A 599 -67.98 -25.79 -10.00
N SER A 600 -66.79 -26.42 -10.03
CA SER A 600 -66.17 -27.19 -11.14
C SER A 600 -65.69 -26.51 -12.44
N GLY A 601 -64.38 -26.69 -12.71
CA GLY A 601 -63.91 -27.23 -14.00
C GLY A 601 -63.02 -26.32 -14.86
N GLY A 602 -62.11 -26.96 -15.62
CA GLY A 602 -61.43 -26.35 -16.77
C GLY A 602 -59.95 -26.00 -16.57
N CYS A 603 -59.08 -26.48 -17.47
CA CYS A 603 -57.67 -26.08 -17.56
C CYS A 603 -57.35 -25.61 -19.00
N SER A 604 -56.63 -24.50 -19.12
CA SER A 604 -55.67 -24.18 -20.20
C SER A 604 -54.87 -22.97 -19.68
N SER A 605 -53.57 -23.08 -19.36
CA SER A 605 -52.42 -23.35 -20.24
C SER A 605 -52.16 -22.23 -21.23
N ASP A 606 -51.05 -21.52 -21.01
CA ASP A 606 -50.04 -21.27 -22.04
C ASP A 606 -48.63 -21.21 -21.39
N TYR A 607 -47.63 -21.69 -22.15
CA TYR A 607 -46.18 -21.55 -21.88
C TYR A 607 -45.68 -20.27 -22.60
N ASP A 608 -44.43 -19.80 -22.62
CA ASP A 608 -43.08 -20.36 -22.38
C ASP A 608 -42.13 -19.14 -22.05
N SER A 609 -40.81 -19.17 -21.88
CA SER A 609 -39.80 -20.21 -22.14
C SER A 609 -38.57 -20.13 -21.20
N TYR A 610 -37.86 -21.25 -21.17
CA TYR A 610 -36.76 -21.71 -20.31
C TYR A 610 -35.55 -20.77 -20.06
N GLY A 611 -34.79 -20.94 -18.97
CA GLY A 611 -35.05 -21.83 -17.82
C GLY A 611 -33.85 -22.16 -16.90
N ARG A 612 -34.18 -22.81 -15.76
CA ARG A 612 -33.33 -23.31 -14.66
C ARG A 612 -32.58 -22.27 -13.81
N ALA A 613 -32.44 -22.45 -12.49
CA ALA A 613 -33.24 -23.18 -11.50
C ALA A 613 -32.82 -22.71 -10.10
N ARG A 614 -33.76 -22.36 -9.20
CA ARG A 614 -33.43 -22.02 -7.81
C ARG A 614 -34.37 -22.75 -6.84
N LEU A 615 -33.81 -23.66 -6.06
CA LEU A 615 -34.49 -24.40 -5.00
C LEU A 615 -34.43 -23.59 -3.70
N THR A 616 -35.56 -23.01 -3.29
CA THR A 616 -35.78 -22.52 -1.92
C THR A 616 -37.15 -23.02 -1.47
N LYS A 617 -37.15 -23.92 -0.48
CA LYS A 617 -38.37 -24.51 0.09
C LYS A 617 -38.99 -23.54 1.10
N HIS A 618 -40.32 -23.49 1.17
CA HIS A 618 -41.03 -22.73 2.20
C HIS A 618 -40.84 -23.35 3.59
N ASP A 619 -40.56 -22.50 4.57
CA ASP A 619 -41.06 -22.68 5.93
C ASP A 619 -42.45 -22.03 6.05
N GLY A 620 -43.30 -22.56 6.93
CA GLY A 620 -44.63 -22.01 7.22
C GLY A 620 -44.79 -21.79 8.72
N LEU A 621 -45.27 -20.61 9.09
CA LEU A 621 -45.55 -20.24 10.49
C LEU A 621 -46.99 -19.75 10.64
N ALA A 622 -47.79 -20.52 11.38
CA ALA A 622 -48.83 -19.94 12.22
C ALA A 622 -48.15 -19.14 13.35
N GLY A 623 -48.74 -18.09 13.93
CA GLY A 623 -49.95 -18.20 14.76
C GLY A 623 -49.57 -18.84 16.11
N SER A 624 -49.65 -18.18 17.27
CA SER A 624 -50.47 -16.99 17.58
C SER A 624 -49.97 -16.14 18.76
N LYS A 625 -50.22 -14.82 18.64
CA LYS A 625 -50.86 -13.91 19.61
C LYS A 625 -50.40 -13.88 21.10
N MET A 626 -50.02 -12.69 21.58
CA MET A 626 -49.95 -12.33 23.01
C MET A 626 -51.34 -12.13 23.65
N ASP A 627 -51.41 -12.15 24.98
CA ASP A 627 -52.20 -11.18 25.77
C ASP A 627 -51.56 -10.97 27.17
N HIS A 628 -51.95 -9.89 27.87
CA HIS A 628 -51.26 -9.34 29.06
C HIS A 628 -51.78 -9.87 30.41
N ILE A 629 -51.07 -9.57 31.54
CA ILE A 629 -51.61 -8.96 32.78
C ILE A 629 -50.47 -8.53 33.76
N TYR A 630 -50.81 -7.85 34.87
CA TYR A 630 -50.02 -6.85 35.61
C TYR A 630 -49.35 -7.29 36.95
N SER A 631 -48.24 -6.61 37.27
CA SER A 631 -47.86 -6.05 38.61
C SER A 631 -47.14 -6.88 39.70
N SER A 632 -46.35 -6.13 40.50
CA SER A 632 -45.99 -6.30 41.93
C SER A 632 -44.67 -7.01 42.31
N GLY A 633 -43.78 -6.28 42.99
CA GLY A 633 -42.69 -6.82 43.83
C GLY A 633 -43.17 -7.14 45.27
N PRO A 634 -42.30 -7.38 46.29
CA PRO A 634 -41.02 -6.68 46.55
C PRO A 634 -39.85 -7.56 47.09
N GLY A 635 -38.72 -6.96 47.53
CA GLY A 635 -37.97 -7.49 48.70
C GLY A 635 -36.43 -7.62 48.70
N THR A 636 -35.70 -6.54 49.01
CA THR A 636 -34.55 -6.46 49.97
C THR A 636 -33.23 -7.29 49.89
N LYS A 637 -32.10 -6.53 50.00
CA LYS A 637 -30.85 -6.75 50.80
C LYS A 637 -29.63 -7.55 50.27
N ASN A 638 -28.51 -6.80 50.11
CA ASN A 638 -27.12 -6.91 50.64
C ASN A 638 -26.50 -8.31 50.98
N MET A 639 -25.19 -8.61 50.85
CA MET A 639 -23.98 -7.85 51.27
C MET A 639 -22.67 -8.25 50.52
N ASP A 640 -21.58 -7.51 50.78
CA ASP A 640 -20.22 -7.60 50.20
C ASP A 640 -19.18 -8.50 50.93
N ALA A 641 -18.14 -8.93 50.19
CA ALA A 641 -16.74 -9.19 50.64
C ALA A 641 -15.80 -9.28 49.40
N VAL A 642 -14.52 -8.83 49.27
CA VAL A 642 -13.46 -8.16 50.10
C VAL A 642 -12.26 -9.06 50.48
N SER A 643 -11.02 -8.55 50.23
CA SER A 643 -9.66 -9.05 50.63
C SER A 643 -9.12 -10.35 49.98
N LEU A 644 -7.82 -10.71 49.86
CA LEU A 644 -6.45 -10.10 49.75
C LEU A 644 -5.55 -11.21 49.06
N ILE A 645 -4.33 -11.10 48.46
CA ILE A 645 -3.05 -10.36 48.66
C ILE A 645 -2.20 -10.95 49.84
N LEU A 646 -0.91 -11.35 49.74
CA LEU A 646 0.26 -10.97 48.89
C LEU A 646 1.41 -12.07 48.81
N ASN A 647 2.28 -11.98 47.78
CA ASN A 647 3.72 -12.36 47.58
C ASN A 647 4.54 -13.49 48.30
N MET A 648 5.25 -14.25 47.44
CA MET A 648 6.72 -14.55 47.37
C MET A 648 7.56 -15.02 48.60
N ASN A 649 8.28 -16.16 48.51
CA ASN A 649 9.66 -16.33 47.93
C ASN A 649 10.55 -17.46 48.55
N GLN A 650 11.50 -17.94 47.73
CA GLN A 650 12.84 -18.51 48.05
C GLN A 650 13.12 -19.96 48.55
N ASN A 651 14.18 -20.52 47.94
CA ASN A 651 15.07 -21.65 48.32
C ASN A 651 14.47 -23.09 48.24
N ALA A 652 15.24 -24.15 47.92
CA ALA A 652 16.70 -24.30 47.69
C ALA A 652 17.01 -25.23 46.48
N ALA A 653 18.29 -25.52 46.22
CA ALA A 653 18.78 -26.24 45.02
C ALA A 653 19.22 -27.70 45.28
N ALA A 654 19.20 -28.55 44.23
CA ALA A 654 20.15 -29.66 44.04
C ALA A 654 20.08 -30.32 42.63
N MET A 655 21.26 -30.66 42.07
CA MET A 655 21.50 -31.73 41.08
C MET A 655 21.96 -33.01 41.85
N PRO A 656 22.22 -34.23 41.27
CA PRO A 656 22.55 -34.54 39.87
C PRO A 656 22.06 -35.89 39.25
N MET A 657 22.34 -36.03 37.94
CA MET A 657 22.88 -37.18 37.15
C MET A 657 22.67 -38.68 37.52
N LEU A 658 22.75 -39.49 36.43
CA LEU A 658 22.89 -40.97 36.34
C LEU A 658 21.59 -41.79 36.53
N GLY A 659 21.42 -42.94 35.86
CA GLY A 659 22.33 -43.67 34.96
C GLY A 659 21.65 -44.66 33.99
N THR A 660 22.46 -45.40 33.23
CA THR A 660 22.08 -46.29 32.12
C THR A 660 21.54 -47.66 32.54
N TYR A 661 20.63 -48.25 31.76
CA TYR A 661 20.47 -49.71 31.64
C TYR A 661 20.15 -50.15 30.20
N THR A 662 20.42 -51.42 29.87
CA THR A 662 20.56 -51.93 28.49
C THR A 662 19.78 -53.23 28.23
N GLN A 663 19.23 -53.35 27.00
CA GLN A 663 18.85 -54.58 26.28
C GLN A 663 17.78 -55.53 26.88
N VAL A 664 16.93 -56.07 25.98
CA VAL A 664 16.69 -57.51 25.74
C VAL A 664 15.91 -57.65 24.41
N GLN A 665 16.00 -58.80 23.74
CA GLN A 665 15.41 -59.06 22.40
C GLN A 665 14.17 -59.97 22.44
N SER A 666 13.22 -59.78 21.51
CA SER A 666 12.45 -60.83 20.80
C SER A 666 11.43 -60.20 19.83
N GLY A 667 10.95 -60.84 18.75
CA GLY A 667 11.48 -62.05 18.10
C GLY A 667 10.43 -63.12 17.69
N ALA A 668 9.44 -62.81 16.83
CA ALA A 668 8.51 -63.85 16.31
C ALA A 668 7.93 -63.56 14.90
N THR A 669 8.35 -64.41 13.96
CA THR A 669 7.71 -64.96 12.73
C THR A 669 6.34 -64.47 12.17
N THR A 670 6.28 -64.39 10.83
CA THR A 670 5.09 -64.33 9.95
C THR A 670 4.43 -65.69 9.71
N PRO A 671 3.27 -65.73 9.00
CA PRO A 671 3.24 -66.51 7.75
C PRO A 671 2.61 -65.78 6.52
N ARG A 672 2.75 -66.39 5.33
CA ARG A 672 2.27 -65.91 4.00
C ARG A 672 0.98 -66.60 3.55
N ILE A 673 0.25 -65.99 2.60
CA ILE A 673 -0.48 -66.68 1.49
C ILE A 673 -0.27 -65.91 0.16
N ASP A 674 -0.41 -66.62 -0.97
CA ASP A 674 -0.14 -66.28 -2.38
C ASP A 674 -1.47 -66.35 -3.22
N LYS A 675 -1.67 -65.83 -4.45
CA LYS A 675 -0.85 -65.14 -5.49
C LYS A 675 -1.77 -64.43 -6.54
N ASN A 676 -1.17 -64.02 -7.68
CA ASN A 676 -1.77 -63.58 -8.97
C ASN A 676 -2.17 -62.09 -9.05
N VAL A 677 -1.59 -61.22 -9.90
CA VAL A 677 -1.22 -61.24 -11.35
C VAL A 677 -2.38 -60.85 -12.27
N MET A 678 -2.35 -59.59 -12.74
CA MET A 678 -2.69 -59.25 -14.13
C MET A 678 -2.04 -57.92 -14.54
N ASN A 679 -1.32 -57.89 -15.66
CA ASN A 679 -0.85 -56.66 -16.32
C ASN A 679 -1.90 -56.23 -17.35
N CYS A 680 -2.27 -54.95 -17.37
CA CYS A 680 -3.01 -54.34 -18.49
C CYS A 680 -2.50 -52.92 -18.77
N THR A 681 -1.75 -52.76 -19.86
CA THR A 681 -1.36 -51.47 -20.43
C THR A 681 -2.39 -51.00 -21.46
N LEU A 682 -2.91 -49.77 -21.33
CA LEU A 682 -3.70 -49.08 -22.35
C LEU A 682 -3.20 -47.63 -22.55
N PRO A 683 -3.48 -46.99 -23.71
CA PRO A 683 -2.45 -46.17 -24.36
C PRO A 683 -2.77 -44.65 -24.45
N ARG A 684 -1.98 -43.97 -25.28
CA ARG A 684 -1.94 -42.52 -25.53
C ARG A 684 -3.16 -41.92 -26.24
N ASP A 685 -3.12 -40.58 -26.32
CA ASP A 685 -3.68 -39.71 -27.35
C ASP A 685 -5.18 -39.39 -27.32
N TYR A 686 -5.50 -38.22 -26.75
CA TYR A 686 -6.72 -37.47 -27.05
C TYR A 686 -6.38 -36.10 -27.68
N LYS A 687 -6.45 -36.00 -29.01
CA LYS A 687 -6.47 -34.72 -29.72
C LYS A 687 -7.91 -34.19 -29.78
N VAL A 688 -8.21 -33.15 -29.00
CA VAL A 688 -9.50 -32.47 -29.07
C VAL A 688 -9.54 -31.54 -30.29
N LYS A 689 -10.30 -31.93 -31.34
CA LYS A 689 -10.78 -30.97 -32.33
C LYS A 689 -11.88 -30.11 -31.70
N LYS A 690 -11.67 -28.79 -31.61
CA LYS A 690 -12.79 -27.86 -31.48
C LYS A 690 -13.54 -27.81 -32.82
N VAL A 691 -14.87 -27.97 -32.75
CA VAL A 691 -15.80 -27.56 -33.81
C VAL A 691 -16.43 -26.25 -33.33
N TYR A 692 -16.54 -25.26 -34.20
CA TYR A 692 -17.23 -24.01 -33.90
C TYR A 692 -18.71 -24.12 -34.28
N LEU A 693 -19.56 -23.56 -33.43
CA LEU A 693 -20.92 -23.09 -33.69
C LEU A 693 -21.02 -21.70 -33.05
#